data_AF-A0A226DQU0-F1
#
_entry.id   AF-A0A226DQU0-F1
#
_cell.length_a   1.000
_cell.length_b   1.000
_cell.length_c   1.000
_cell.angle_alpha   90.00
_cell.angle_beta   90.00
_cell.angle_gamma   90.00
#
_symmetry.space_group_name_H-M   'P 1'
#
loop_
_entity.id
_entity.type
_entity.pdbx_description
1 polymer ?
#
loop_
_entity_poly.entity_id
_entity_poly.type
_entity_poly.pdbx_seq_one_letter_code
_entity_poly.pdbx_strand_id
1 'polypeptide(L)'
;MEPENPDLFYLEKCAICEKPGSKACGSCELEYYCSKDHQRKDWHRHKLNCCKYELRKHEHHGLCMIATKLIPIGEVVATESPLATFKALRSTPKDLERIFTLCGADAYSCPSCEVGKIFNHAYHQCSKCGVPLCQPQCEKSGLHAKLECAVLQKIGVRVSADSSVQDTLTDLSVLRVFLKEEMKGSAISFESRKWSPLLKIIYAEKLSNNNDMDEDDYDKFTLSEDIVASLDAVEHLSLSIKVTGSKELVILLHCALMAYGTTFPYVDSSKTKFLFTKNHRLSHSCVPNSEMWMENVDGHMNKLIIKAVRTIQPGERITIDRAGQYRALPTLLRREKLLQDLGIDCRCRRCKDPTELGTFISAVRCEENLTQKACAGHYVPLNPLNDKTKWKCTIKSCTSFKTSQDIHNLIKNLEDELPAVVNGRADEVLKQLKAFNDYYAGDVISSTHYLMHISRSRGRQVVKYFLGSSEKLLLCVLNSYPRAYEYCGMLLNSAESLWLFIDKICPPFSEARGYLLKEKSAAKLAIILYDYLVLHKIKVDVLIDRVQKVRQTLKDAAKCVSIFTHSPVKSLREEINFIDSVIAKILKNCTCPDTSDKTSTDETERNLKCVFTMWKSKSKEIGLASYYMEPISKPICVQKLRSVITSCV
;
A
#
# COMPACT_ATOMS: atom_id res chain seq x y z
N MET A 1 -4.79 25.00 32.29
CA MET A 1 -5.14 25.10 30.87
C MET A 1 -6.13 23.99 30.60
N GLU A 2 -7.39 24.34 30.36
CA GLU A 2 -8.45 23.38 30.02
C GLU A 2 -8.07 22.58 28.77
N PRO A 3 -8.50 21.32 28.64
CA PRO A 3 -8.24 20.55 27.43
C PRO A 3 -9.02 21.17 26.27
N GLU A 4 -8.28 21.64 25.26
CA GLU A 4 -8.84 22.08 23.99
C GLU A 4 -9.79 21.00 23.44
N ASN A 5 -10.99 21.45 23.06
CA ASN A 5 -12.05 20.63 22.51
C ASN A 5 -11.54 19.83 21.28
N PRO A 6 -11.54 18.48 21.30
CA PRO A 6 -10.97 17.66 20.23
C PRO A 6 -11.80 17.63 18.93
N ASP A 7 -12.93 18.35 18.88
CA ASP A 7 -13.85 18.38 17.75
C ASP A 7 -13.80 19.69 16.94
N LEU A 8 -12.63 20.32 16.81
CA LEU A 8 -12.40 21.35 15.78
C LEU A 8 -12.30 20.68 14.40
N PHE A 9 -13.42 20.10 13.94
CA PHE A 9 -13.58 19.79 12.52
C PHE A 9 -13.46 21.10 11.76
N TYR A 10 -12.43 21.21 10.91
CA TYR A 10 -12.36 22.30 9.94
C TYR A 10 -13.65 22.24 9.12
N LEU A 11 -14.52 23.22 9.35
CA LEU A 11 -15.76 23.36 8.61
C LEU A 11 -15.38 23.87 7.22
N GLU A 12 -15.41 22.95 6.26
CA GLU A 12 -15.26 23.22 4.83
C GLU A 12 -16.03 24.47 4.43
N LYS A 13 -15.45 25.34 3.59
CA LYS A 13 -16.04 26.64 3.29
C LYS A 13 -17.37 26.50 2.52
N CYS A 14 -18.33 27.35 2.85
CA CYS A 14 -19.57 27.46 2.11
C CYS A 14 -19.29 27.89 0.66
N ALA A 15 -19.78 27.13 -0.32
CA ALA A 15 -19.55 27.40 -1.75
C ALA A 15 -20.11 28.75 -2.26
N ILE A 16 -20.94 29.44 -1.47
CA ILE A 16 -21.54 30.74 -1.83
C ILE A 16 -20.91 31.92 -1.08
N CYS A 17 -20.67 31.79 0.22
CA CYS A 17 -20.26 32.93 1.07
C CYS A 17 -18.90 32.74 1.75
N GLU A 18 -18.23 31.62 1.50
CA GLU A 18 -16.91 31.25 2.03
C GLU A 18 -16.78 31.15 3.56
N LYS A 19 -17.87 31.44 4.31
CA LYS A 19 -17.98 31.18 5.74
C LYS A 19 -17.97 29.68 6.03
N PRO A 20 -17.67 29.24 7.27
CA PRO A 20 -17.73 27.84 7.68
C PRO A 20 -19.02 27.14 7.23
N GLY A 21 -18.89 26.06 6.46
CA GLY A 21 -19.97 25.24 5.92
C GLY A 21 -20.19 23.99 6.77
N SER A 22 -21.31 23.95 7.50
CA SER A 22 -21.66 22.83 8.38
C SER A 22 -22.44 21.71 7.71
N LYS A 23 -22.85 21.88 6.45
CA LYS A 23 -23.71 20.92 5.73
C LYS A 23 -23.08 20.55 4.40
N ALA A 24 -22.65 19.29 4.28
CA ALA A 24 -22.26 18.72 3.00
C ALA A 24 -23.49 18.49 2.11
N CYS A 25 -23.32 18.53 0.79
CA CYS A 25 -24.33 18.06 -0.15
C CYS A 25 -24.67 16.58 0.14
N GLY A 26 -25.93 16.27 0.42
CA GLY A 26 -26.34 14.91 0.81
C GLY A 26 -26.18 13.84 -0.26
N SER A 27 -25.95 14.22 -1.51
CA SER A 27 -25.71 13.29 -2.61
C SER A 27 -24.22 13.04 -2.84
N CYS A 28 -23.44 14.08 -3.11
CA CYS A 28 -22.03 13.93 -3.49
C CYS A 28 -21.02 14.12 -2.34
N GLU A 29 -21.40 14.83 -1.27
CA GLU A 29 -20.53 15.22 -0.14
C GLU A 29 -19.26 16.03 -0.55
N LEU A 30 -19.20 16.51 -1.80
CA LEU A 30 -18.05 17.26 -2.33
C LEU A 30 -18.12 18.76 -2.07
N GLU A 31 -19.32 19.34 -1.94
CA GLU A 31 -19.51 20.76 -1.65
C GLU A 31 -20.26 20.96 -0.33
N TYR A 32 -19.92 22.05 0.36
CA TYR A 32 -20.41 22.39 1.68
C TYR A 32 -21.12 23.74 1.69
N TYR A 33 -22.11 23.87 2.56
CA TYR A 33 -22.94 25.05 2.71
C TYR A 33 -23.17 25.37 4.18
N CYS A 34 -23.23 26.66 4.53
CA CYS A 34 -23.59 27.07 5.89
C CYS A 34 -25.10 26.93 6.16
N SER A 35 -25.94 26.85 5.12
CA SER A 35 -27.40 26.71 5.23
C SER A 35 -28.01 25.98 4.02
N LYS A 36 -29.24 25.48 4.17
CA LYS A 36 -30.01 24.89 3.06
C LYS A 36 -30.33 25.93 1.97
N ASP A 37 -30.45 27.20 2.33
CA ASP A 37 -30.75 28.28 1.39
C ASP A 37 -29.56 28.54 0.45
N HIS A 38 -28.33 28.50 0.99
CA HIS A 38 -27.13 28.60 0.15
C HIS A 38 -27.00 27.40 -0.80
N GLN A 39 -27.35 26.19 -0.35
CA GLN A 39 -27.40 25.02 -1.24
C GLN A 39 -28.45 25.19 -2.34
N ARG A 40 -29.67 25.65 -2.02
CA ARG A 40 -30.72 25.92 -3.01
C ARG A 40 -30.31 26.99 -4.01
N LYS A 41 -29.69 28.07 -3.53
CA LYS A 41 -29.16 29.15 -4.36
C LYS A 41 -28.10 28.63 -5.34
N ASP A 42 -27.23 27.74 -4.88
CA ASP A 42 -26.15 27.16 -5.70
C ASP A 42 -26.61 26.01 -6.61
N TRP A 43 -27.79 25.43 -6.37
CA TRP A 43 -28.22 24.17 -7.00
C TRP A 43 -28.17 24.18 -8.52
N HIS A 44 -28.47 25.32 -9.16
CA HIS A 44 -28.40 25.46 -10.61
C HIS A 44 -26.99 25.20 -11.18
N ARG A 45 -25.94 25.62 -10.46
CA ARG A 45 -24.53 25.36 -10.76
C ARG A 45 -24.13 23.96 -10.27
N HIS A 46 -24.43 23.64 -9.01
CA HIS A 46 -23.99 22.41 -8.36
C HIS A 46 -24.56 21.14 -9.03
N LYS A 47 -25.85 21.14 -9.43
CA LYS A 47 -26.50 19.97 -10.05
C LYS A 47 -25.79 19.45 -11.30
N LEU A 48 -25.05 20.31 -12.00
CA LEU A 48 -24.29 19.94 -13.19
C LEU A 48 -23.04 19.11 -12.84
N ASN A 49 -22.52 19.24 -11.62
CA ASN A 49 -21.31 18.57 -11.15
C ASN A 49 -21.53 17.64 -9.95
N CYS A 50 -22.73 17.64 -9.36
CA CYS A 50 -23.12 16.73 -8.30
C CYS A 50 -23.22 15.30 -8.82
N CYS A 51 -22.52 14.36 -8.16
CA CYS A 51 -22.51 12.93 -8.47
C CYS A 51 -22.29 12.63 -9.96
N LYS A 52 -21.03 12.60 -10.40
CA LYS A 52 -20.67 12.20 -11.78
C LYS A 52 -20.73 10.69 -12.02
N TYR A 53 -21.43 9.96 -11.16
CA TYR A 53 -21.62 8.54 -11.24
C TYR A 53 -23.04 8.15 -10.80
N GLU A 54 -23.46 6.97 -11.25
CA GLU A 54 -24.65 6.27 -10.77
C GLU A 54 -24.24 4.88 -10.28
N LEU A 55 -25.11 4.24 -9.51
CA LEU A 55 -24.97 2.85 -9.13
C LEU A 55 -25.73 1.99 -10.13
N ARG A 56 -25.10 0.92 -10.61
CA ARG A 56 -25.69 0.00 -11.58
C ARG A 56 -25.25 -1.42 -11.30
N LYS A 57 -26.18 -2.38 -11.32
CA LYS A 57 -25.86 -3.81 -11.24
C LYS A 57 -25.09 -4.23 -12.51
N HIS A 58 -24.00 -4.95 -12.32
CA HIS A 58 -23.15 -5.46 -13.38
C HIS A 58 -23.01 -6.98 -13.24
N GLU A 59 -23.22 -7.69 -14.34
CA GLU A 59 -23.37 -9.16 -14.40
C GLU A 59 -22.38 -9.96 -13.53
N HIS A 60 -21.08 -9.64 -13.58
CA HIS A 60 -20.03 -10.36 -12.82
C HIS A 60 -19.44 -9.60 -11.64
N HIS A 61 -19.97 -8.41 -11.31
CA HIS A 61 -19.35 -7.52 -10.33
C HIS A 61 -20.34 -6.95 -9.31
N GLY A 62 -21.61 -7.36 -9.37
CA GLY A 62 -22.64 -6.85 -8.49
C GLY A 62 -22.86 -5.35 -8.72
N LEU A 63 -23.18 -4.62 -7.65
CA LEU A 63 -23.42 -3.20 -7.70
C LEU A 63 -22.12 -2.41 -7.93
N CYS A 64 -22.09 -1.59 -8.97
CA CYS A 64 -20.90 -0.85 -9.40
C CYS A 64 -21.19 0.65 -9.55
N MET A 65 -20.18 1.48 -9.24
CA MET A 65 -20.19 2.89 -9.63
C MET A 65 -19.85 3.05 -11.12
N ILE A 66 -20.79 3.57 -11.92
CA ILE A 66 -20.63 3.84 -13.34
C ILE A 66 -20.56 5.35 -13.56
N ALA A 67 -19.53 5.83 -14.25
CA ALA A 67 -19.43 7.25 -14.59
C ALA A 67 -20.59 7.65 -15.53
N THR A 68 -21.32 8.71 -15.20
CA THR A 68 -22.40 9.27 -16.04
C THR A 68 -21.90 10.42 -16.91
N LYS A 69 -20.73 10.97 -16.59
CA LYS A 69 -20.06 12.06 -17.28
C LYS A 69 -18.58 11.78 -17.42
N LEU A 70 -17.90 12.55 -18.27
CA LEU A 70 -16.44 12.56 -18.32
C LEU A 70 -15.89 13.01 -16.96
N ILE A 71 -14.99 12.23 -16.39
CA ILE A 71 -14.25 12.59 -15.18
C ILE A 71 -12.78 12.79 -15.60
N PRO A 72 -12.30 14.05 -15.67
CA PRO A 72 -10.90 14.36 -15.90
C PRO A 72 -9.97 13.75 -14.86
N ILE A 73 -8.72 13.56 -15.26
CA ILE A 73 -7.66 13.16 -14.34
C ILE A 73 -7.47 14.17 -13.20
N GLY A 74 -7.21 13.66 -12.00
CA GLY A 74 -6.99 14.47 -10.80
C GLY A 74 -8.28 15.00 -10.16
N GLU A 75 -9.44 14.77 -10.76
CA GLU A 75 -10.72 15.15 -10.17
C GLU A 75 -11.11 14.21 -9.02
N VAL A 76 -11.70 14.78 -7.96
CA VAL A 76 -12.28 14.03 -6.85
C VAL A 76 -13.59 13.40 -7.30
N VAL A 77 -13.62 12.07 -7.32
CA VAL A 77 -14.79 11.28 -7.73
C VAL A 77 -15.79 11.17 -6.59
N ALA A 78 -15.29 10.89 -5.39
CA ALA A 78 -16.07 10.71 -4.19
C ALA A 78 -15.21 10.95 -2.95
N THR A 79 -15.86 11.34 -1.86
CA THR A 79 -15.24 11.43 -0.53
C THR A 79 -16.13 10.80 0.51
N GLU A 80 -15.55 10.34 1.62
CA GLU A 80 -16.33 9.71 2.68
C GLU A 80 -15.65 9.85 4.05
N SER A 81 -16.41 10.21 5.08
CA SER A 81 -15.92 10.13 6.46
C SER A 81 -15.99 8.69 7.00
N PRO A 82 -15.00 8.22 7.78
CA PRO A 82 -15.07 6.89 8.37
C PRO A 82 -16.34 6.70 9.22
N LEU A 83 -17.08 5.63 8.96
CA LEU A 83 -18.21 5.18 9.78
C LEU A 83 -17.74 4.81 11.19
N ALA A 84 -16.62 4.07 11.25
CA ALA A 84 -15.93 3.70 12.47
C ALA A 84 -14.41 3.63 12.24
N THR A 85 -13.66 3.94 13.29
CA THR A 85 -12.19 3.79 13.34
C THR A 85 -11.83 2.85 14.48
N PHE A 86 -11.04 1.83 14.19
CA PHE A 86 -10.68 0.80 15.15
C PHE A 86 -9.26 0.32 14.91
N LYS A 87 -8.59 -0.21 15.93
CA LYS A 87 -7.28 -0.83 15.75
C LYS A 87 -7.45 -2.32 15.52
N ALA A 88 -6.86 -2.83 14.45
CA ALA A 88 -6.63 -4.26 14.32
C ALA A 88 -5.62 -4.65 15.40
N LEU A 89 -6.09 -5.43 16.38
CA LEU A 89 -5.24 -5.92 17.46
C LEU A 89 -4.28 -7.03 16.99
N ARG A 90 -4.49 -7.56 15.78
CA ARG A 90 -3.54 -8.39 15.04
C ARG A 90 -2.50 -7.51 14.34
N SER A 91 -1.22 -7.65 14.72
CA SER A 91 -0.15 -7.32 13.77
C SER A 91 -0.03 -8.49 12.84
N THR A 92 -0.66 -8.45 11.68
CA THR A 92 -0.39 -9.46 10.65
C THR A 92 0.96 -9.17 10.02
N PRO A 93 1.96 -10.06 10.10
CA PRO A 93 2.60 -10.46 8.89
C PRO A 93 1.56 -11.25 8.09
N LYS A 94 0.97 -10.63 7.07
CA LYS A 94 0.26 -11.42 6.04
C LYS A 94 1.27 -12.40 5.42
N ASP A 95 0.84 -13.46 4.76
CA ASP A 95 1.75 -14.45 4.17
C ASP A 95 2.83 -13.82 3.25
N LEU A 96 2.54 -12.67 2.65
CA LEU A 96 3.54 -11.87 1.91
C LEU A 96 4.49 -11.05 2.81
N GLU A 97 4.07 -10.58 3.98
CA GLU A 97 5.02 -10.09 4.99
C GLU A 97 5.88 -11.24 5.53
N ARG A 98 5.43 -12.49 5.58
CA ARG A 98 6.36 -13.62 5.84
C ARG A 98 7.40 -13.79 4.71
N ILE A 99 7.06 -13.40 3.48
CA ILE A 99 7.99 -13.32 2.34
C ILE A 99 8.92 -12.08 2.41
N PHE A 100 8.53 -11.04 3.16
CA PHE A 100 9.15 -9.69 3.19
C PHE A 100 9.65 -9.21 4.57
N THR A 101 9.50 -10.01 5.63
CA THR A 101 9.78 -9.63 7.02
C THR A 101 10.53 -10.77 7.72
N LEU A 102 11.54 -10.40 8.51
CA LEU A 102 12.59 -11.28 9.05
C LEU A 102 12.19 -12.17 10.25
N CYS A 103 10.94 -12.20 10.72
CA CYS A 103 10.55 -13.00 11.89
C CYS A 103 9.18 -13.69 11.72
N GLY A 104 9.17 -15.02 11.93
CA GLY A 104 7.99 -15.89 11.84
C GLY A 104 7.19 -16.05 13.14
N ALA A 105 7.25 -15.10 14.07
CA ALA A 105 6.43 -15.16 15.28
C ALA A 105 5.13 -14.38 15.09
N ASP A 106 3.98 -15.03 15.31
CA ASP A 106 2.67 -14.39 15.36
C ASP A 106 2.59 -13.47 16.60
N ALA A 107 3.08 -12.25 16.43
CA ALA A 107 3.00 -11.20 17.44
C ALA A 107 1.70 -10.42 17.27
N TYR A 108 1.04 -10.06 18.37
CA TYR A 108 -0.16 -9.23 18.39
C TYR A 108 0.06 -7.99 19.26
N SER A 109 -0.74 -6.94 19.06
CA SER A 109 -0.68 -5.73 19.88
C SER A 109 -1.52 -5.92 21.15
N CYS A 110 -0.94 -5.56 22.30
CA CYS A 110 -1.64 -5.59 23.58
C CYS A 110 -2.92 -4.75 23.52
N PRO A 111 -4.10 -5.31 23.86
CA PRO A 111 -5.38 -4.61 23.75
C PRO A 111 -5.52 -3.44 24.73
N SER A 112 -4.71 -3.39 25.79
CA SER A 112 -4.75 -2.28 26.74
C SER A 112 -3.79 -1.14 26.38
N CYS A 113 -2.48 -1.39 26.30
CA CYS A 113 -1.48 -0.34 26.07
C CYS A 113 -1.22 -0.06 24.58
N GLU A 114 -1.64 -0.94 23.66
CA GLU A 114 -1.48 -0.84 22.20
C GLU A 114 -0.03 -0.78 21.66
N VAL A 115 0.95 -0.68 22.57
CA VAL A 115 2.39 -0.64 22.30
C VAL A 115 3.02 -2.01 22.49
N GLY A 116 2.79 -2.64 23.65
CA GLY A 116 3.36 -3.95 24.00
C GLY A 116 2.92 -5.05 23.05
N LYS A 117 3.74 -6.10 22.93
CA LYS A 117 3.47 -7.28 22.12
C LYS A 117 3.03 -8.46 22.99
N ILE A 118 2.12 -9.26 22.46
CA ILE A 118 1.69 -10.55 23.01
C ILE A 118 1.87 -11.62 21.94
N PHE A 119 2.11 -12.86 22.35
CA PHE A 119 2.30 -14.00 21.47
C PHE A 119 1.37 -15.14 21.90
N ASN A 120 1.01 -16.07 21.01
CA ASN A 120 0.05 -17.15 21.32
C ASN A 120 0.36 -17.94 22.60
N HIS A 121 1.63 -18.06 23.00
CA HIS A 121 2.05 -18.80 24.20
C HIS A 121 2.83 -17.95 25.21
N ALA A 122 2.89 -16.63 25.02
CA ALA A 122 3.62 -15.72 25.91
C ALA A 122 2.85 -14.41 26.07
N TYR A 123 2.03 -14.36 27.13
CA TYR A 123 1.23 -13.20 27.52
C TYR A 123 0.82 -13.30 28.99
N HIS A 124 0.40 -12.16 29.55
CA HIS A 124 -0.21 -12.03 30.87
C HIS A 124 -1.74 -12.11 30.76
N GLN A 125 -2.39 -13.02 31.46
CA GLN A 125 -3.86 -13.09 31.50
C GLN A 125 -4.42 -12.09 32.50
N CYS A 126 -5.39 -11.28 32.07
CA CYS A 126 -6.09 -10.38 32.98
C CYS A 126 -6.81 -11.17 34.08
N SER A 127 -6.49 -10.87 35.35
CA SER A 127 -7.04 -11.54 36.53
C SER A 127 -8.58 -11.48 36.63
N LYS A 128 -9.22 -10.48 36.02
CA LYS A 128 -10.68 -10.25 36.10
C LYS A 128 -11.50 -10.92 35.01
N CYS A 129 -11.00 -10.95 33.78
CA CYS A 129 -11.76 -11.38 32.59
C CYS A 129 -11.01 -12.35 31.66
N GLY A 130 -9.72 -12.59 31.90
CA GLY A 130 -8.90 -13.52 31.11
C GLY A 130 -8.30 -12.94 29.82
N VAL A 131 -8.62 -11.70 29.43
CA VAL A 131 -8.07 -11.08 28.20
C VAL A 131 -6.53 -11.10 28.20
N PRO A 132 -5.89 -11.47 27.08
CA PRO A 132 -4.43 -11.51 26.98
C PRO A 132 -3.83 -10.10 26.91
N LEU A 133 -2.84 -9.84 27.76
CA LEU A 133 -2.15 -8.56 27.95
C LEU A 133 -0.63 -8.76 27.86
N CYS A 134 0.13 -7.70 27.58
CA CYS A 134 1.59 -7.83 27.56
C CYS A 134 2.22 -7.92 28.95
N GLN A 135 1.61 -7.32 29.97
CA GLN A 135 2.15 -7.21 31.33
C GLN A 135 1.04 -6.99 32.37
N PRO A 136 1.29 -7.28 33.67
CA PRO A 136 0.31 -7.07 34.75
C PRO A 136 -0.22 -5.64 34.89
N GLN A 137 0.59 -4.61 34.60
CA GLN A 137 0.14 -3.22 34.75
C GLN A 137 -0.96 -2.85 33.74
N CYS A 138 -1.06 -3.59 32.63
CA CYS A 138 -2.10 -3.40 31.63
C CYS A 138 -3.49 -3.83 32.10
N GLU A 139 -3.62 -4.53 33.23
CA GLU A 139 -4.93 -4.81 33.84
C GLU A 139 -5.62 -3.56 34.38
N LYS A 140 -4.83 -2.55 34.78
CA LYS A 140 -5.30 -1.37 35.51
C LYS A 140 -5.27 -0.10 34.65
N SER A 141 -4.70 -0.15 33.45
CA SER A 141 -4.45 1.01 32.61
C SER A 141 -4.59 0.66 31.13
N GLY A 142 -4.95 1.64 30.30
CA GLY A 142 -5.15 1.45 28.85
C GLY A 142 -6.62 1.26 28.44
N LEU A 143 -6.84 0.91 27.18
CA LEU A 143 -8.19 0.85 26.60
C LEU A 143 -9.03 -0.32 27.14
N HIS A 144 -8.45 -1.52 27.23
CA HIS A 144 -9.15 -2.68 27.76
C HIS A 144 -9.66 -2.42 29.19
N ALA A 145 -8.77 -1.95 30.08
CA ALA A 145 -9.12 -1.65 31.47
C ALA A 145 -10.24 -0.61 31.60
N LYS A 146 -10.27 0.39 30.71
CA LYS A 146 -11.24 1.51 30.74
C LYS A 146 -12.58 1.18 30.10
N LEU A 147 -12.60 0.40 29.02
CA LEU A 147 -13.78 0.20 28.17
C LEU A 147 -14.37 -1.20 28.32
N GLU A 148 -13.54 -2.24 28.31
CA GLU A 148 -13.98 -3.61 28.04
C GLU A 148 -14.02 -4.49 29.29
N CYS A 149 -13.09 -4.30 30.22
CA CYS A 149 -12.85 -5.24 31.33
C CYS A 149 -14.08 -5.48 32.21
N ALA A 150 -14.79 -4.40 32.60
CA ALA A 150 -15.99 -4.50 33.42
C ALA A 150 -17.16 -5.17 32.69
N VAL A 151 -17.29 -4.90 31.38
CA VAL A 151 -18.32 -5.50 30.52
C VAL A 151 -18.09 -7.01 30.42
N LEU A 152 -16.86 -7.43 30.14
CA LEU A 152 -16.49 -8.84 30.04
C LEU A 152 -16.67 -9.59 31.36
N GLN A 153 -16.31 -8.95 32.48
CA GLN A 153 -16.51 -9.52 33.81
C GLN A 153 -18.01 -9.77 34.08
N LYS A 154 -18.88 -8.81 33.73
CA LYS A 154 -20.34 -8.93 33.92
C LYS A 154 -20.95 -10.03 33.07
N ILE A 155 -20.43 -10.24 31.86
CA ILE A 155 -20.91 -11.25 30.91
C ILE A 155 -20.50 -12.67 31.33
N GLY A 156 -19.50 -12.80 32.21
CA GLY A 156 -19.05 -14.08 32.75
C GLY A 156 -18.22 -14.91 31.77
N VAL A 157 -17.80 -14.32 30.64
CA VAL A 157 -16.85 -14.96 29.72
C VAL A 157 -15.45 -14.77 30.27
N ARG A 158 -14.83 -15.87 30.70
CA ARG A 158 -13.39 -15.92 30.94
C ARG A 158 -12.75 -16.48 29.68
N VAL A 159 -11.93 -15.68 29.00
CA VAL A 159 -11.16 -16.15 27.85
C VAL A 159 -10.32 -17.35 28.31
N SER A 160 -10.56 -18.53 27.72
CA SER A 160 -9.84 -19.75 28.08
C SER A 160 -8.38 -19.65 27.62
N ALA A 161 -7.47 -20.37 28.30
CA ALA A 161 -6.12 -20.56 27.79
C ALA A 161 -6.09 -21.29 26.43
N ASP A 162 -7.15 -22.05 26.11
CA ASP A 162 -7.29 -22.80 24.86
C ASP A 162 -7.87 -21.94 23.71
N SER A 163 -8.40 -20.75 24.01
CA SER A 163 -8.93 -19.84 22.99
C SER A 163 -7.77 -19.24 22.19
N SER A 164 -7.90 -19.21 20.86
CA SER A 164 -6.95 -18.51 20.01
C SER A 164 -6.86 -17.03 20.41
N VAL A 165 -5.64 -16.55 20.69
CA VAL A 165 -5.38 -15.13 20.98
C VAL A 165 -5.91 -14.26 19.83
N GLN A 166 -5.80 -14.73 18.59
CA GLN A 166 -6.31 -14.03 17.43
C GLN A 166 -7.83 -13.80 17.49
N ASP A 167 -8.61 -14.82 17.83
CA ASP A 167 -10.07 -14.74 17.82
C ASP A 167 -10.55 -13.84 18.95
N THR A 168 -9.94 -13.95 20.13
CA THR A 168 -10.21 -13.06 21.28
C THR A 168 -9.99 -11.59 20.92
N LEU A 169 -8.86 -11.27 20.27
CA LEU A 169 -8.54 -9.89 19.86
C LEU A 169 -9.46 -9.37 18.75
N THR A 170 -9.96 -10.27 17.92
CA THR A 170 -10.93 -9.97 16.87
C THR A 170 -12.27 -9.58 17.50
N ASP A 171 -12.75 -10.36 18.46
CA ASP A 171 -13.99 -10.09 19.20
C ASP A 171 -13.89 -8.82 20.05
N LEU A 172 -12.74 -8.57 20.67
CA LEU A 172 -12.48 -7.31 21.39
C LEU A 172 -12.56 -6.09 20.46
N SER A 173 -12.13 -6.23 19.20
CA SER A 173 -12.25 -5.14 18.22
C SER A 173 -13.72 -4.82 17.90
N VAL A 174 -14.57 -5.86 17.79
CA VAL A 174 -16.03 -5.72 17.61
C VAL A 174 -16.65 -5.04 18.82
N LEU A 175 -16.38 -5.54 20.03
CA LEU A 175 -16.89 -4.98 21.29
C LEU A 175 -16.49 -3.52 21.47
N ARG A 176 -15.23 -3.18 21.16
CA ARG A 176 -14.72 -1.81 21.25
C ARG A 176 -15.46 -0.84 20.32
N VAL A 177 -15.86 -1.28 19.13
CA VAL A 177 -16.67 -0.46 18.21
C VAL A 177 -18.06 -0.24 18.78
N PHE A 178 -18.71 -1.30 19.27
CA PHE A 178 -20.02 -1.19 19.94
C PHE A 178 -20.00 -0.19 21.10
N LEU A 179 -19.08 -0.38 22.05
CA LEU A 179 -19.00 0.48 23.25
C LEU A 179 -18.70 1.93 22.90
N LYS A 180 -17.83 2.18 21.90
CA LYS A 180 -17.54 3.55 21.45
C LYS A 180 -18.74 4.23 20.79
N GLU A 181 -19.59 3.50 20.09
CA GLU A 181 -20.80 4.07 19.52
C GLU A 181 -21.85 4.33 20.60
N GLU A 182 -22.01 3.42 21.55
CA GLU A 182 -22.90 3.61 22.71
C GLU A 182 -22.48 4.83 23.56
N MET A 183 -21.19 5.00 23.82
CA MET A 183 -20.65 6.19 24.52
C MET A 183 -20.92 7.51 23.79
N LYS A 184 -21.10 7.48 22.47
CA LYS A 184 -21.49 8.65 21.66
C LYS A 184 -23.01 8.87 21.63
N GLY A 185 -23.79 8.04 22.34
CA GLY A 185 -25.25 8.05 22.29
C GLY A 185 -25.81 7.53 20.96
N SER A 186 -25.03 6.76 20.20
CA SER A 186 -25.42 6.20 18.89
C SER A 186 -25.60 4.69 18.99
N ALA A 187 -26.72 4.17 18.48
CA ALA A 187 -26.96 2.74 18.40
C ALA A 187 -26.44 2.16 17.07
N ILE A 188 -25.82 0.98 17.14
CA ILE A 188 -25.57 0.12 15.97
C ILE A 188 -26.82 -0.74 15.81
N SER A 189 -27.68 -0.40 14.84
CA SER A 189 -28.93 -1.11 14.56
C SER A 189 -29.39 -0.91 13.12
N PHE A 190 -30.41 -1.66 12.69
CA PHE A 190 -31.01 -1.51 11.35
C PHE A 190 -31.86 -0.23 11.19
N GLU A 191 -32.26 0.38 12.30
CA GLU A 191 -32.99 1.66 12.34
C GLU A 191 -32.04 2.86 12.35
N SER A 192 -30.77 2.62 12.70
CA SER A 192 -29.75 3.66 12.74
C SER A 192 -29.47 4.22 11.34
N ARG A 193 -29.79 5.50 11.11
CA ARG A 193 -29.46 6.17 9.83
C ARG A 193 -27.98 6.07 9.45
N LYS A 194 -27.11 5.97 10.46
CA LYS A 194 -25.66 5.85 10.30
C LYS A 194 -25.24 4.43 9.89
N TRP A 195 -25.74 3.41 10.59
CA TRP A 195 -25.27 2.01 10.45
C TRP A 195 -26.12 1.14 9.51
N SER A 196 -27.41 1.45 9.38
CA SER A 196 -28.37 0.69 8.58
C SER A 196 -27.90 0.42 7.14
N PRO A 197 -27.36 1.39 6.39
CA PRO A 197 -26.98 1.15 5.00
C PRO A 197 -25.92 0.05 4.86
N LEU A 198 -24.92 0.02 5.76
CA LEU A 198 -23.86 -0.99 5.70
C LEU A 198 -24.38 -2.36 6.20
N LEU A 199 -25.16 -2.38 7.27
CA LEU A 199 -25.69 -3.63 7.84
C LEU A 199 -26.61 -4.36 6.85
N LYS A 200 -27.49 -3.62 6.15
CA LYS A 200 -28.38 -4.19 5.13
C LYS A 200 -27.60 -4.80 3.95
N ILE A 201 -26.52 -4.15 3.51
CA ILE A 201 -25.68 -4.66 2.42
C ILE A 201 -25.02 -5.97 2.81
N ILE A 202 -24.38 -6.01 3.99
CA ILE A 202 -23.71 -7.23 4.48
C ILE A 202 -24.71 -8.36 4.67
N TYR A 203 -25.89 -8.06 5.19
CA TYR A 203 -26.96 -9.03 5.34
C TYR A 203 -27.36 -9.64 3.99
N ALA A 204 -27.64 -8.80 2.99
CA ALA A 204 -28.00 -9.25 1.65
C ALA A 204 -26.89 -10.13 1.02
N GLU A 205 -25.63 -9.73 1.13
CA GLU A 205 -24.49 -10.44 0.52
C GLU A 205 -24.10 -11.75 1.23
N LYS A 206 -24.23 -11.81 2.55
CA LYS A 206 -23.64 -12.89 3.36
C LYS A 206 -24.65 -13.85 3.97
N LEU A 207 -25.90 -13.42 4.16
CA LEU A 207 -26.87 -14.15 4.97
C LEU A 207 -28.18 -14.42 4.23
N SER A 208 -28.54 -13.62 3.23
CA SER A 208 -29.62 -13.98 2.32
C SER A 208 -29.07 -14.87 1.20
N ASN A 209 -29.63 -16.07 1.01
CA ASN A 209 -29.31 -16.97 -0.10
C ASN A 209 -29.70 -16.42 -1.49
N ASN A 210 -30.10 -15.14 -1.59
CA ASN A 210 -30.56 -14.50 -2.80
C ASN A 210 -29.53 -13.49 -3.30
N ASN A 211 -28.87 -13.81 -4.42
CA ASN A 211 -27.97 -12.91 -5.15
C ASN A 211 -28.69 -11.75 -5.88
N ASP A 212 -29.97 -11.50 -5.58
CA ASP A 212 -30.87 -10.65 -6.35
C ASP A 212 -31.70 -9.71 -5.48
N MET A 213 -31.07 -8.70 -4.87
CA MET A 213 -31.79 -7.58 -4.23
C MET A 213 -31.41 -6.27 -4.93
N ASP A 214 -32.41 -5.50 -5.37
CA ASP A 214 -32.24 -4.20 -6.06
C ASP A 214 -32.27 -3.01 -5.07
N GLU A 215 -31.76 -1.84 -5.49
CA GLU A 215 -31.61 -0.63 -4.62
C GLU A 215 -32.94 -0.19 -3.96
N ASP A 216 -34.06 -0.34 -4.68
CA ASP A 216 -35.41 -0.02 -4.21
C ASP A 216 -35.95 -1.02 -3.16
N ASP A 217 -35.40 -2.23 -3.09
CA ASP A 217 -35.77 -3.23 -2.08
C ASP A 217 -35.06 -2.96 -0.74
N TYR A 218 -33.90 -2.28 -0.73
CA TYR A 218 -33.19 -1.93 0.51
C TYR A 218 -33.96 -0.91 1.36
N ASP A 219 -34.70 0.00 0.73
CA ASP A 219 -35.53 1.00 1.41
C ASP A 219 -36.88 0.43 1.86
N LYS A 220 -37.35 -0.67 1.24
CA LYS A 220 -38.59 -1.38 1.58
C LYS A 220 -38.41 -2.60 2.48
N PHE A 221 -37.16 -2.96 2.81
CA PHE A 221 -36.84 -4.12 3.64
C PHE A 221 -37.37 -3.95 5.08
N THR A 222 -38.46 -4.67 5.40
CA THR A 222 -38.95 -4.92 6.76
C THR A 222 -38.40 -6.23 7.29
N LEU A 223 -37.84 -6.25 8.51
CA LEU A 223 -37.43 -7.48 9.16
C LEU A 223 -38.65 -8.42 9.31
N SER A 224 -38.64 -9.59 8.67
CA SER A 224 -39.62 -10.66 8.93
C SER A 224 -39.10 -11.66 9.97
N GLU A 225 -40.02 -12.35 10.67
CA GLU A 225 -39.69 -13.36 11.68
C GLU A 225 -38.90 -14.55 11.11
N ASP A 226 -39.03 -14.83 9.81
CA ASP A 226 -38.30 -15.90 9.09
C ASP A 226 -36.76 -15.67 9.06
N ILE A 227 -36.32 -14.42 9.24
CA ILE A 227 -34.90 -14.02 9.26
C ILE A 227 -34.17 -14.66 10.46
N VAL A 228 -34.85 -14.77 11.61
CA VAL A 228 -34.28 -15.31 12.84
C VAL A 228 -33.98 -16.81 12.70
N ALA A 229 -34.83 -17.56 12.00
CA ALA A 229 -34.67 -18.99 11.82
C ALA A 229 -33.49 -19.37 10.89
N SER A 230 -33.17 -18.53 9.90
CA SER A 230 -32.05 -18.78 8.97
C SER A 230 -30.66 -18.57 9.59
N LEU A 231 -30.58 -17.85 10.72
CA LEU A 231 -29.33 -17.49 11.40
C LEU A 231 -28.91 -18.52 12.46
N ASP A 232 -29.83 -19.37 12.91
CA ASP A 232 -29.51 -20.56 13.71
C ASP A 232 -28.82 -21.66 12.88
N ALA A 233 -28.87 -21.60 11.54
CA ALA A 233 -28.22 -22.55 10.64
C ALA A 233 -26.72 -22.25 10.36
N VAL A 234 -26.19 -21.09 10.78
CA VAL A 234 -24.76 -20.74 10.62
C VAL A 234 -23.97 -21.26 11.82
N GLU A 235 -23.76 -22.58 11.89
CA GLU A 235 -23.14 -23.31 13.00
C GLU A 235 -21.62 -23.08 13.22
N HIS A 236 -20.96 -22.09 12.61
CA HIS A 236 -19.49 -21.99 12.64
C HIS A 236 -18.86 -20.65 13.05
N LEU A 237 -19.62 -19.67 13.56
CA LEU A 237 -19.06 -18.45 14.15
C LEU A 237 -19.16 -18.50 15.68
N SER A 238 -18.31 -19.32 16.29
CA SER A 238 -18.11 -19.36 17.74
C SER A 238 -17.44 -18.08 18.20
N LEU A 239 -18.21 -17.00 18.42
CA LEU A 239 -17.72 -15.82 19.12
C LEU A 239 -17.21 -16.27 20.49
N SER A 240 -15.94 -15.99 20.78
CA SER A 240 -15.31 -16.31 22.07
C SER A 240 -15.86 -15.41 23.19
N ILE A 241 -16.45 -14.26 22.83
CA ILE A 241 -17.08 -13.31 23.74
C ILE A 241 -18.56 -13.16 23.40
N LYS A 242 -19.45 -13.43 24.37
CA LYS A 242 -20.87 -13.03 24.29
C LYS A 242 -20.93 -11.51 24.30
N VAL A 243 -21.21 -10.86 23.17
CA VAL A 243 -21.36 -9.40 23.11
C VAL A 243 -22.79 -9.03 23.51
N THR A 244 -22.98 -7.92 24.23
CA THR A 244 -24.32 -7.39 24.57
C THR A 244 -25.00 -6.85 23.30
N GLY A 245 -26.12 -7.46 22.88
CA GLY A 245 -26.88 -7.10 21.68
C GLY A 245 -27.52 -8.32 21.02
N SER A 246 -28.30 -8.12 19.95
CA SER A 246 -28.81 -9.24 19.14
C SER A 246 -27.62 -9.98 18.49
N LYS A 247 -27.57 -11.31 18.59
CA LYS A 247 -26.48 -12.16 18.05
C LYS A 247 -26.20 -11.86 16.57
N GLU A 248 -27.26 -11.50 15.85
CA GLU A 248 -27.31 -11.15 14.43
C GLU A 248 -26.51 -9.88 14.12
N LEU A 249 -26.76 -8.78 14.85
CA LEU A 249 -26.02 -7.53 14.68
C LEU A 249 -24.53 -7.68 14.99
N VAL A 250 -24.18 -8.54 15.95
CA VAL A 250 -22.79 -8.81 16.30
C VAL A 250 -22.08 -9.55 15.17
N ILE A 251 -22.73 -10.56 14.58
CA ILE A 251 -22.21 -11.29 13.41
C ILE A 251 -22.04 -10.33 12.22
N LEU A 252 -23.05 -9.51 11.92
CA LEU A 252 -22.99 -8.53 10.84
C LEU A 252 -21.87 -7.52 11.04
N LEU A 253 -21.69 -6.99 12.25
CA LEU A 253 -20.62 -6.06 12.55
C LEU A 253 -19.24 -6.74 12.47
N HIS A 254 -19.12 -7.99 12.93
CA HIS A 254 -17.89 -8.77 12.76
C HIS A 254 -17.54 -8.90 11.28
N CYS A 255 -18.50 -9.34 10.44
CA CYS A 255 -18.32 -9.41 9.00
C CYS A 255 -17.93 -8.04 8.41
N ALA A 256 -18.55 -6.95 8.87
CA ALA A 256 -18.24 -5.59 8.44
C ALA A 256 -16.77 -5.23 8.68
N LEU A 257 -16.30 -5.42 9.92
CA LEU A 257 -14.95 -5.03 10.32
C LEU A 257 -13.88 -5.90 9.65
N MET A 258 -14.17 -7.18 9.42
CA MET A 258 -13.20 -8.10 8.80
C MET A 258 -13.13 -7.93 7.28
N ALA A 259 -14.27 -7.86 6.60
CA ALA A 259 -14.31 -7.78 5.14
C ALA A 259 -14.07 -6.36 4.61
N TYR A 260 -14.54 -5.33 5.32
CA TYR A 260 -14.57 -3.94 4.83
C TYR A 260 -13.64 -2.98 5.59
N GLY A 261 -12.98 -3.45 6.65
CA GLY A 261 -11.97 -2.68 7.39
C GLY A 261 -10.74 -2.37 6.52
N THR A 262 -10.58 -1.10 6.14
CA THR A 262 -9.51 -0.63 5.25
C THR A 262 -8.34 -0.07 6.06
N THR A 263 -7.11 -0.44 5.71
CA THR A 263 -5.89 0.15 6.29
C THR A 263 -5.19 1.09 5.31
N PHE A 264 -4.53 2.10 5.85
CA PHE A 264 -3.65 2.99 5.11
C PHE A 264 -2.27 2.91 5.75
N PRO A 265 -1.28 2.22 5.14
CA PRO A 265 -0.01 1.89 5.80
C PRO A 265 0.79 3.07 6.34
N TYR A 266 0.54 4.28 5.83
CA TYR A 266 1.21 5.50 6.25
C TYR A 266 0.54 6.26 7.40
N VAL A 267 -0.70 5.92 7.73
CA VAL A 267 -1.48 6.57 8.79
C VAL A 267 -0.91 6.20 10.16
N ASP A 268 -0.65 4.91 10.33
CA ASP A 268 -0.12 4.26 11.50
C ASP A 268 0.43 2.92 10.97
N SER A 269 1.44 2.34 11.61
CA SER A 269 2.19 1.14 11.16
C SER A 269 1.30 -0.11 11.05
N SER A 270 0.35 -0.10 10.12
CA SER A 270 -0.73 -1.05 9.82
C SER A 270 -1.74 -1.36 10.93
N LYS A 271 -1.76 -0.63 12.06
CA LYS A 271 -2.66 -0.97 13.19
C LYS A 271 -4.06 -0.39 13.07
N THR A 272 -4.22 0.82 12.53
CA THR A 272 -5.53 1.48 12.47
C THR A 272 -6.28 1.10 11.19
N LYS A 273 -7.53 0.66 11.36
CA LYS A 273 -8.51 0.33 10.32
C LYS A 273 -9.65 1.34 10.33
N PHE A 274 -10.17 1.60 9.14
CA PHE A 274 -11.30 2.49 8.90
C PHE A 274 -12.40 1.71 8.21
N LEU A 275 -13.61 1.82 8.73
CA LEU A 275 -14.81 1.27 8.11
C LEU A 275 -15.54 2.41 7.39
N PHE A 276 -16.03 2.13 6.20
CA PHE A 276 -16.72 3.08 5.34
C PHE A 276 -18.03 2.47 4.86
N THR A 277 -19.06 3.30 4.74
CA THR A 277 -20.41 2.93 4.32
C THR A 277 -20.54 2.82 2.80
N LYS A 278 -19.75 3.54 2.00
CA LYS A 278 -19.89 3.59 0.53
C LYS A 278 -18.66 3.06 -0.20
N ASN A 279 -17.46 3.10 0.37
CA ASN A 279 -16.21 2.64 -0.26
C ASN A 279 -16.31 1.21 -0.86
N HIS A 280 -17.01 0.29 -0.20
CA HIS A 280 -17.16 -1.08 -0.71
C HIS A 280 -17.88 -1.15 -2.08
N ARG A 281 -18.66 -0.13 -2.45
CA ARG A 281 -19.36 -0.02 -3.76
C ARG A 281 -18.42 0.23 -4.96
N LEU A 282 -17.18 0.65 -4.72
CA LEU A 282 -16.20 0.76 -5.80
C LEU A 282 -15.91 -0.63 -6.36
N SER A 283 -15.67 -0.78 -7.65
CA SER A 283 -15.26 -2.08 -8.20
C SER A 283 -13.74 -2.27 -8.10
N HIS A 284 -13.29 -3.52 -8.01
CA HIS A 284 -11.87 -3.84 -8.18
C HIS A 284 -11.49 -3.87 -9.67
N SER A 285 -10.32 -3.35 -10.00
CA SER A 285 -9.58 -3.67 -11.24
C SER A 285 -8.10 -3.76 -10.93
N CYS A 286 -7.40 -4.74 -11.49
CA CYS A 286 -5.93 -4.84 -11.38
C CYS A 286 -5.20 -3.72 -12.15
N VAL A 287 -5.93 -2.93 -12.93
CA VAL A 287 -5.49 -1.74 -13.67
C VAL A 287 -6.54 -0.64 -13.45
N PRO A 288 -6.55 -0.04 -12.25
CA PRO A 288 -7.62 0.85 -11.82
C PRO A 288 -7.61 2.17 -12.58
N ASN A 289 -8.72 2.91 -12.48
CA ASN A 289 -8.84 4.27 -13.01
C ASN A 289 -9.00 5.33 -11.91
N SER A 290 -9.12 4.90 -10.66
CA SER A 290 -9.13 5.75 -9.49
C SER A 290 -8.20 5.20 -8.40
N GLU A 291 -7.73 6.08 -7.52
CA GLU A 291 -6.91 5.74 -6.35
C GLU A 291 -7.54 6.38 -5.10
N MET A 292 -7.40 5.69 -3.96
CA MET A 292 -7.99 6.12 -2.69
C MET A 292 -6.91 6.37 -1.65
N TRP A 293 -7.09 7.41 -0.84
CA TRP A 293 -6.21 7.73 0.29
C TRP A 293 -6.98 8.43 1.41
N MET A 294 -6.42 8.43 2.61
CA MET A 294 -6.88 9.21 3.74
C MET A 294 -6.21 10.56 3.76
N GLU A 295 -7.03 11.60 3.82
CA GLU A 295 -6.55 12.94 4.08
C GLU A 295 -6.36 13.15 5.60
N ASN A 296 -5.20 13.71 5.95
CA ASN A 296 -4.87 14.12 7.30
C ASN A 296 -4.89 15.65 7.35
N VAL A 297 -5.79 16.20 8.15
CA VAL A 297 -5.91 17.64 8.40
C VAL A 297 -5.56 17.85 9.87
N ASP A 298 -4.49 18.62 10.14
CA ASP A 298 -4.03 19.00 11.48
C ASP A 298 -3.86 17.83 12.47
N GLY A 299 -3.42 16.67 11.99
CA GLY A 299 -3.21 15.48 12.82
C GLY A 299 -4.44 14.57 12.95
N HIS A 300 -5.60 14.98 12.42
CA HIS A 300 -6.83 14.20 12.42
C HIS A 300 -7.13 13.60 11.04
N MET A 301 -7.39 12.30 11.03
CA MET A 301 -7.61 11.52 9.80
C MET A 301 -9.11 11.35 9.57
N ASN A 302 -9.68 12.25 8.77
CA ASN A 302 -11.13 12.47 8.83
C ASN A 302 -11.87 12.11 7.55
N LYS A 303 -11.17 11.90 6.43
CA LYS A 303 -11.81 11.79 5.12
C LYS A 303 -11.06 10.88 4.17
N LEU A 304 -11.75 9.89 3.64
CA LEU A 304 -11.37 9.13 2.46
C LEU A 304 -11.56 10.01 1.24
N ILE A 305 -10.53 10.08 0.39
CA ILE A 305 -10.56 10.77 -0.90
C ILE A 305 -10.37 9.73 -1.99
N ILE A 306 -11.26 9.72 -2.99
CA ILE A 306 -11.12 8.92 -4.20
C ILE A 306 -10.94 9.87 -5.38
N LYS A 307 -9.79 9.81 -6.05
CA LYS A 307 -9.53 10.63 -7.25
C LYS A 307 -9.28 9.79 -8.48
N ALA A 308 -9.66 10.34 -9.63
CA ALA A 308 -9.35 9.77 -10.93
C ALA A 308 -7.84 9.88 -11.22
N VAL A 309 -7.19 8.76 -11.54
CA VAL A 309 -5.75 8.69 -11.89
C VAL A 309 -5.50 8.57 -13.40
N ARG A 310 -6.58 8.57 -14.16
CA ARG A 310 -6.67 8.80 -15.61
C ARG A 310 -8.06 9.36 -15.92
N THR A 311 -8.25 9.90 -17.11
CA THR A 311 -9.59 10.26 -17.58
C THR A 311 -10.51 9.04 -17.59
N ILE A 312 -11.72 9.20 -17.07
CA ILE A 312 -12.79 8.17 -17.03
C ILE A 312 -13.91 8.64 -17.97
N GLN A 313 -14.25 7.82 -18.96
CA GLN A 313 -15.31 8.12 -19.92
C GLN A 313 -16.72 7.82 -19.35
N PRO A 314 -17.77 8.50 -19.81
CA PRO A 314 -19.15 8.09 -19.52
C PRO A 314 -19.37 6.60 -19.85
N GLY A 315 -20.06 5.88 -18.97
CA GLY A 315 -20.30 4.44 -19.08
C GLY A 315 -19.16 3.56 -18.53
N GLU A 316 -17.98 4.10 -18.22
CA GLU A 316 -16.92 3.32 -17.57
C GLU A 316 -17.22 3.06 -16.09
N ARG A 317 -16.83 1.88 -15.62
CA ARG A 317 -16.78 1.58 -14.17
C ARG A 317 -15.69 2.38 -13.49
N ILE A 318 -16.01 2.96 -12.35
CA ILE A 318 -15.03 3.56 -11.44
C ILE A 318 -14.42 2.43 -10.60
N THR A 319 -13.11 2.26 -10.70
CA THR A 319 -12.39 1.11 -10.16
C THR A 319 -11.16 1.52 -9.36
N ILE A 320 -10.91 0.80 -8.28
CA ILE A 320 -9.70 0.89 -7.45
C ILE A 320 -8.95 -0.44 -7.44
N ASP A 321 -7.68 -0.43 -7.02
CA ASP A 321 -6.94 -1.66 -6.80
C ASP A 321 -7.10 -2.16 -5.36
N ARG A 322 -7.88 -3.22 -5.20
CA ARG A 322 -8.02 -3.97 -3.95
C ARG A 322 -7.04 -5.14 -3.76
N ALA A 323 -6.22 -5.47 -4.77
CA ALA A 323 -5.24 -6.54 -4.62
C ALA A 323 -4.10 -6.13 -3.67
N GLY A 324 -3.80 -4.82 -3.57
CA GLY A 324 -2.78 -4.30 -2.67
C GLY A 324 -1.44 -5.00 -2.89
N GLN A 325 -0.94 -5.66 -1.84
CA GLN A 325 0.29 -6.47 -1.88
C GLN A 325 0.26 -7.63 -2.90
N TYR A 326 -0.91 -8.16 -3.26
CA TYR A 326 -1.05 -9.23 -4.24
C TYR A 326 -0.96 -8.72 -5.69
N ARG A 327 -0.80 -7.40 -5.90
CA ARG A 327 -0.71 -6.79 -7.24
C ARG A 327 0.36 -7.45 -8.11
N ALA A 328 1.49 -7.83 -7.53
CA ALA A 328 2.63 -8.44 -8.22
C ALA A 328 2.53 -9.98 -8.35
N LEU A 329 1.39 -10.60 -8.00
CA LEU A 329 1.16 -12.02 -8.27
C LEU A 329 0.63 -12.23 -9.70
N PRO A 330 0.88 -13.41 -10.30
CA PRO A 330 0.21 -13.89 -11.51
C PRO A 330 -1.31 -13.89 -11.40
N THR A 331 -1.99 -13.91 -12.55
CA THR A 331 -3.46 -13.80 -12.64
C THR A 331 -4.20 -14.84 -11.81
N LEU A 332 -3.81 -16.12 -11.88
CA LEU A 332 -4.50 -17.18 -11.13
C LEU A 332 -4.32 -17.01 -9.62
N LEU A 333 -3.08 -16.86 -9.15
CA LEU A 333 -2.78 -16.64 -7.72
C LEU A 333 -3.42 -15.35 -7.18
N ARG A 334 -3.37 -14.26 -7.96
CA ARG A 334 -3.98 -12.98 -7.59
C ARG A 334 -5.50 -13.07 -7.51
N ARG A 335 -6.14 -13.75 -8.46
CA ARG A 335 -7.60 -13.97 -8.46
C ARG A 335 -8.03 -14.85 -7.30
N GLU A 336 -7.28 -15.92 -7.03
CA GLU A 336 -7.53 -16.77 -5.87
C GLU A 336 -7.52 -15.96 -4.57
N LYS A 337 -6.49 -15.12 -4.35
CA LYS A 337 -6.44 -14.24 -3.17
C LYS A 337 -7.55 -13.20 -3.11
N LEU A 338 -7.91 -12.60 -4.24
CA LEU A 338 -9.04 -11.66 -4.30
C LEU A 338 -10.39 -12.36 -4.00
N LEU A 339 -10.56 -13.60 -4.44
CA LEU A 339 -11.76 -14.38 -4.19
C LEU A 339 -11.83 -14.85 -2.73
N GLN A 340 -10.73 -15.37 -2.19
CA GLN A 340 -10.62 -15.82 -0.80
C GLN A 340 -10.81 -14.64 0.17
N ASP A 341 -10.10 -13.53 -0.04
CA ASP A 341 -10.06 -12.44 0.94
C ASP A 341 -11.26 -11.48 0.79
N LEU A 342 -11.79 -11.29 -0.42
CA LEU A 342 -12.78 -10.23 -0.73
C LEU A 342 -14.00 -10.72 -1.53
N GLY A 343 -14.07 -12.00 -1.90
CA GLY A 343 -15.16 -12.51 -2.76
C GLY A 343 -15.11 -12.01 -4.21
N ILE A 344 -13.97 -11.50 -4.68
CA ILE A 344 -13.85 -10.87 -6.00
C ILE A 344 -13.26 -11.83 -7.04
N ASP A 345 -14.08 -12.34 -7.97
CA ASP A 345 -13.60 -13.02 -9.18
C ASP A 345 -13.20 -12.00 -10.28
N CYS A 346 -11.96 -11.51 -10.24
CA CYS A 346 -11.52 -10.44 -11.13
C CYS A 346 -11.33 -10.89 -12.59
N ARG A 347 -12.03 -10.20 -13.52
CA ARG A 347 -11.98 -10.43 -14.98
C ARG A 347 -11.54 -9.19 -15.78
N CYS A 348 -10.72 -8.32 -15.18
CA CYS A 348 -10.26 -7.10 -15.84
C CYS A 348 -9.34 -7.39 -17.05
N ARG A 349 -9.04 -6.35 -17.86
CA ARG A 349 -8.19 -6.48 -19.07
C ARG A 349 -6.83 -7.14 -18.79
N ARG A 350 -6.25 -6.94 -17.60
CA ARG A 350 -5.00 -7.60 -17.20
C ARG A 350 -5.19 -9.10 -16.99
N CYS A 351 -6.24 -9.49 -16.26
CA CYS A 351 -6.53 -10.90 -15.99
C CYS A 351 -6.94 -11.68 -17.25
N LYS A 352 -7.51 -11.01 -18.26
CA LYS A 352 -7.91 -11.65 -19.53
C LYS A 352 -6.77 -11.79 -20.54
N ASP A 353 -5.65 -11.11 -20.33
CA ASP A 353 -4.52 -11.10 -21.26
C ASP A 353 -3.48 -12.18 -20.88
N PRO A 354 -3.18 -13.14 -21.78
CA PRO A 354 -2.11 -14.14 -21.59
C PRO A 354 -0.75 -13.59 -21.21
N THR A 355 -0.43 -12.38 -21.65
CA THR A 355 0.86 -11.73 -21.38
C THR A 355 0.82 -10.81 -20.16
N GLU A 356 -0.36 -10.68 -19.53
CA GLU A 356 -0.66 -9.67 -18.52
C GLU A 356 -0.19 -8.26 -18.93
N LEU A 357 -0.68 -7.77 -20.07
CA LEU A 357 -0.33 -6.47 -20.66
C LEU A 357 1.15 -6.35 -21.06
N GLY A 358 1.73 -7.46 -21.51
CA GLY A 358 3.14 -7.56 -21.90
C GLY A 358 4.11 -7.56 -20.72
N THR A 359 3.63 -7.79 -19.49
CA THR A 359 4.50 -7.92 -18.32
C THR A 359 5.16 -9.28 -18.22
N PHE A 360 4.59 -10.32 -18.84
CA PHE A 360 5.11 -11.69 -18.80
C PHE A 360 5.36 -12.21 -17.36
N ILE A 361 4.56 -11.74 -16.40
CA ILE A 361 4.79 -11.95 -14.97
C ILE A 361 4.71 -13.41 -14.52
N SER A 362 4.10 -14.27 -15.32
CA SER A 362 4.01 -15.72 -15.09
C SER A 362 4.66 -16.55 -16.19
N ALA A 363 5.35 -15.90 -17.14
CA ALA A 363 5.78 -16.56 -18.36
C ALA A 363 7.07 -17.36 -18.14
N VAL A 364 7.09 -18.57 -18.72
CA VAL A 364 8.24 -19.49 -18.71
C VAL A 364 8.96 -19.38 -20.06
N ARG A 365 10.28 -19.53 -20.09
CA ARG A 365 11.06 -19.48 -21.32
C ARG A 365 10.73 -20.68 -22.22
N CYS A 366 10.66 -20.45 -23.53
CA CYS A 366 10.50 -21.55 -24.48
C CYS A 366 11.81 -22.32 -24.64
N GLU A 367 11.76 -23.64 -24.47
CA GLU A 367 12.92 -24.54 -24.51
C GLU A 367 13.18 -25.10 -25.92
N GLU A 368 12.32 -24.78 -26.90
CA GLU A 368 12.45 -25.28 -28.27
C GLU A 368 13.60 -24.62 -29.03
N ASN A 369 14.13 -25.34 -30.01
CA ASN A 369 15.08 -24.81 -30.99
C ASN A 369 14.38 -24.60 -32.33
N LEU A 370 14.25 -23.34 -32.76
CA LEU A 370 13.76 -22.97 -34.09
C LEU A 370 14.94 -22.80 -35.03
N THR A 371 15.00 -23.58 -36.11
CA THR A 371 16.04 -23.43 -37.16
C THR A 371 17.46 -23.36 -36.59
N GLN A 372 17.80 -24.29 -35.68
CA GLN A 372 19.09 -24.37 -34.97
C GLN A 372 19.44 -23.16 -34.08
N LYS A 373 18.46 -22.33 -33.72
CA LYS A 373 18.58 -21.26 -32.71
C LYS A 373 17.54 -21.44 -31.62
N ALA A 374 17.93 -21.13 -30.38
CA ALA A 374 17.00 -21.14 -29.26
C ALA A 374 15.80 -20.23 -29.54
N CYS A 375 14.59 -20.74 -29.30
CA CYS A 375 13.36 -19.98 -29.49
C CYS A 375 13.37 -18.73 -28.61
N ALA A 376 13.11 -17.56 -29.22
CA ALA A 376 13.06 -16.29 -28.50
C ALA A 376 11.78 -16.09 -27.67
N GLY A 377 10.86 -17.07 -27.68
CA GLY A 377 9.53 -16.96 -27.11
C GLY A 377 9.40 -17.32 -25.64
N HIS A 378 8.21 -17.13 -25.12
CA HIS A 378 7.80 -17.55 -23.79
C HIS A 378 6.52 -18.39 -23.87
N TYR A 379 6.38 -19.37 -23.00
CA TYR A 379 5.10 -20.04 -22.76
C TYR A 379 4.20 -19.11 -21.94
N VAL A 380 2.98 -18.91 -22.44
CA VAL A 380 1.90 -18.14 -21.79
C VAL A 380 0.58 -18.94 -21.84
N PRO A 381 -0.34 -18.76 -20.87
CA PRO A 381 -1.58 -19.53 -20.83
C PRO A 381 -2.48 -19.22 -22.03
N LEU A 382 -3.11 -20.23 -22.63
CA LEU A 382 -4.10 -20.02 -23.69
C LEU A 382 -5.35 -19.29 -23.17
N ASN A 383 -5.83 -19.69 -22.00
CA ASN A 383 -6.92 -19.04 -21.29
C ASN A 383 -6.48 -18.69 -19.86
N PRO A 384 -6.06 -17.43 -19.58
CA PRO A 384 -5.47 -17.06 -18.30
C PRO A 384 -6.43 -17.13 -17.11
N LEU A 385 -7.73 -17.27 -17.38
CA LEU A 385 -8.76 -17.40 -16.35
C LEU A 385 -9.05 -18.86 -15.97
N ASN A 386 -8.43 -19.83 -16.66
CA ASN A 386 -8.59 -21.26 -16.44
C ASN A 386 -7.26 -21.88 -16.02
N ASP A 387 -7.20 -22.42 -14.80
CA ASP A 387 -6.03 -23.05 -14.20
C ASP A 387 -5.59 -24.34 -14.91
N LYS A 388 -6.50 -25.02 -15.61
CA LYS A 388 -6.24 -26.24 -16.39
C LYS A 388 -5.85 -25.96 -17.84
N THR A 389 -5.67 -24.69 -18.23
CA THR A 389 -5.36 -24.33 -19.62
C THR A 389 -3.97 -24.80 -20.03
N LYS A 390 -3.80 -25.17 -21.31
CA LYS A 390 -2.47 -25.38 -21.90
C LYS A 390 -1.76 -24.04 -22.10
N TRP A 391 -0.44 -24.09 -22.14
CA TRP A 391 0.42 -22.93 -22.35
C TRP A 391 1.07 -23.02 -23.72
N LYS A 392 1.09 -21.91 -24.46
CA LYS A 392 1.65 -21.85 -25.83
C LYS A 392 2.82 -20.89 -25.92
N CYS A 393 3.75 -21.17 -26.82
CA CYS A 393 4.80 -20.22 -27.14
C CYS A 393 4.23 -18.92 -27.75
N THR A 394 4.82 -17.79 -27.41
CA THR A 394 4.47 -16.47 -27.98
C THR A 394 4.95 -16.27 -29.41
N ILE A 395 5.91 -17.07 -29.89
CA ILE A 395 6.45 -16.99 -31.25
C ILE A 395 5.54 -17.77 -32.19
N LYS A 396 4.97 -17.08 -33.19
CA LYS A 396 3.97 -17.66 -34.12
C LYS A 396 4.48 -18.88 -34.89
N SER A 397 5.76 -18.92 -35.24
CA SER A 397 6.38 -20.05 -35.95
C SER A 397 6.72 -21.23 -35.03
N CYS A 398 6.60 -21.08 -33.71
CA CYS A 398 6.80 -22.15 -32.75
C CYS A 398 5.45 -22.78 -32.38
N THR A 399 5.32 -24.09 -32.63
CA THR A 399 4.10 -24.86 -32.35
C THR A 399 4.15 -25.58 -31.00
N SER A 400 5.10 -25.24 -30.13
CA SER A 400 5.29 -25.93 -28.85
C SER A 400 4.31 -25.45 -27.79
N PHE A 401 3.90 -26.41 -26.95
CA PHE A 401 2.97 -26.23 -25.85
C PHE A 401 3.47 -26.95 -24.60
N LYS A 402 3.05 -26.47 -23.43
CA LYS A 402 3.22 -27.14 -22.14
C LYS A 402 1.86 -27.35 -21.49
N THR A 403 1.73 -28.42 -20.69
CA THR A 403 0.52 -28.60 -19.87
C THR A 403 0.54 -27.66 -18.67
N SER A 404 -0.61 -27.43 -18.04
CA SER A 404 -0.66 -26.66 -16.78
C SER A 404 0.14 -27.34 -15.68
N GLN A 405 0.18 -28.69 -15.64
CA GLN A 405 0.94 -29.44 -14.65
C GLN A 405 2.45 -29.28 -14.81
N ASP A 406 2.96 -29.27 -16.05
CA ASP A 406 4.40 -29.06 -16.31
C ASP A 406 4.84 -27.69 -15.80
N ILE A 407 4.05 -26.66 -16.11
CA ILE A 407 4.30 -25.30 -15.65
C ILE A 407 4.21 -25.23 -14.12
N HIS A 408 3.17 -25.82 -13.51
CA HIS A 408 3.00 -25.82 -12.06
C HIS A 408 4.18 -26.49 -11.35
N ASN A 409 4.62 -27.66 -11.82
CA ASN A 409 5.75 -28.38 -11.23
C ASN A 409 7.05 -27.57 -11.32
N LEU A 410 7.33 -26.97 -12.49
CA LEU A 410 8.49 -26.09 -12.66
C LEU A 410 8.44 -24.93 -11.67
N ILE A 411 7.33 -24.19 -11.64
CA ILE A 411 7.19 -23.01 -10.78
C ILE A 411 7.30 -23.39 -9.30
N LYS A 412 6.70 -24.51 -8.88
CA LYS A 412 6.79 -25.00 -7.52
C LYS A 412 8.23 -25.33 -7.11
N ASN A 413 8.99 -26.02 -7.97
CA ASN A 413 10.40 -26.29 -7.70
C ASN A 413 11.19 -24.99 -7.53
N LEU A 414 10.94 -23.98 -8.36
CA LEU A 414 11.58 -22.67 -8.24
C LEU A 414 11.15 -21.91 -6.98
N GLU A 415 9.91 -22.07 -6.52
CA GLU A 415 9.43 -21.54 -5.25
C GLU A 415 10.15 -22.17 -4.06
N ASP A 416 10.34 -23.50 -4.09
CA ASP A 416 11.04 -24.26 -3.06
C ASP A 416 12.56 -23.93 -3.03
N GLU A 417 13.17 -23.69 -4.20
CA GLU A 417 14.58 -23.28 -4.32
C GLU A 417 14.83 -21.81 -3.97
N LEU A 418 13.83 -20.94 -4.15
CA LEU A 418 13.98 -19.50 -3.92
C LEU A 418 14.40 -19.26 -2.45
N PRO A 419 15.63 -18.75 -2.19
CA PRO A 419 16.16 -18.70 -0.84
C PRO A 419 15.21 -17.98 0.10
N ALA A 420 14.73 -18.71 1.13
CA ALA A 420 14.00 -18.09 2.22
C ALA A 420 14.92 -17.04 2.87
N VAL A 421 14.37 -15.89 3.24
CA VAL A 421 15.14 -14.89 3.99
C VAL A 421 15.20 -15.36 5.44
N VAL A 422 16.09 -16.32 5.70
CA VAL A 422 16.31 -16.89 7.03
C VAL A 422 17.50 -16.18 7.66
N ASN A 423 17.43 -15.96 8.97
CA ASN A 423 18.48 -15.34 9.81
C ASN A 423 19.90 -15.72 9.36
N GLY A 424 20.61 -14.74 8.79
CA GLY A 424 21.95 -14.90 8.25
C GLY A 424 22.63 -13.54 8.07
N ARG A 425 23.94 -13.55 7.79
CA ARG A 425 24.65 -12.32 7.43
C ARG A 425 24.06 -11.79 6.12
N ALA A 426 23.62 -10.54 6.09
CA ALA A 426 23.01 -9.88 4.93
C ALA A 426 23.75 -10.16 3.61
N ASP A 427 25.07 -10.23 3.67
CA ASP A 427 25.94 -10.51 2.54
C ASP A 427 25.67 -11.86 1.86
N GLU A 428 25.43 -12.90 2.66
CA GLU A 428 25.20 -14.25 2.18
C GLU A 428 23.83 -14.35 1.49
N VAL A 429 22.82 -13.74 2.10
CA VAL A 429 21.46 -13.65 1.52
C VAL A 429 21.51 -12.94 0.17
N LEU A 430 22.21 -11.82 0.08
CA LEU A 430 22.34 -11.07 -1.19
C LEU A 430 23.06 -11.87 -2.27
N LYS A 431 24.09 -12.66 -1.92
CA LYS A 431 24.79 -13.55 -2.87
C LYS A 431 23.86 -14.64 -3.40
N GLN A 432 23.11 -15.30 -2.52
CA GLN A 432 22.18 -16.37 -2.90
C GLN A 432 21.05 -15.85 -3.79
N LEU A 433 20.46 -14.71 -3.44
CA LEU A 433 19.43 -14.07 -4.27
C LEU A 433 19.97 -13.65 -5.65
N LYS A 434 21.22 -13.14 -5.70
CA LYS A 434 21.88 -12.81 -6.96
C LYS A 434 22.09 -14.06 -7.82
N ALA A 435 22.62 -15.14 -7.25
CA ALA A 435 22.84 -16.40 -7.96
C ALA A 435 21.52 -16.96 -8.53
N PHE A 436 20.43 -16.95 -7.75
CA PHE A 436 19.11 -17.34 -8.21
C PHE A 436 18.63 -16.49 -9.39
N ASN A 437 18.78 -15.17 -9.32
CA ASN A 437 18.39 -14.28 -10.42
C ASN A 437 19.24 -14.50 -11.67
N ASP A 438 20.56 -14.65 -11.53
CA ASP A 438 21.48 -14.83 -12.66
C ASP A 438 21.23 -16.15 -13.39
N TYR A 439 20.81 -17.20 -12.68
CA TYR A 439 20.57 -18.52 -13.27
C TYR A 439 19.19 -18.65 -13.94
N TYR A 440 18.15 -18.05 -13.35
CA TYR A 440 16.77 -18.28 -13.81
C TYR A 440 16.20 -17.14 -14.67
N ALA A 441 16.64 -15.90 -14.48
CA ALA A 441 16.02 -14.74 -15.15
C ALA A 441 16.38 -14.67 -16.64
N GLY A 442 15.38 -14.78 -17.51
CA GLY A 442 15.53 -14.72 -18.97
C GLY A 442 15.80 -16.09 -19.61
N ASP A 443 16.52 -16.97 -18.91
CA ASP A 443 16.93 -18.28 -19.43
C ASP A 443 15.90 -19.39 -19.14
N VAL A 444 15.25 -19.37 -17.97
CA VAL A 444 14.24 -20.38 -17.58
C VAL A 444 12.85 -19.75 -17.44
N ILE A 445 12.77 -18.57 -16.85
CA ILE A 445 11.53 -17.81 -16.70
C ILE A 445 11.75 -16.37 -17.17
N SER A 446 10.68 -15.64 -17.48
CA SER A 446 10.81 -14.23 -17.87
C SER A 446 11.63 -13.44 -16.83
N SER A 447 12.44 -12.48 -17.29
CA SER A 447 13.17 -11.58 -16.40
C SER A 447 12.25 -10.73 -15.51
N THR A 448 10.97 -10.62 -15.88
CA THR A 448 9.88 -9.95 -15.13
C THR A 448 8.95 -10.93 -14.42
N HIS A 449 9.33 -12.21 -14.28
CA HIS A 449 8.54 -13.21 -13.59
C HIS A 449 8.34 -12.82 -12.10
N TYR A 450 7.20 -13.17 -11.49
CA TYR A 450 6.90 -12.77 -10.11
C TYR A 450 7.94 -13.27 -9.09
N LEU A 451 8.51 -14.46 -9.29
CA LEU A 451 9.61 -14.97 -8.46
C LEU A 451 10.85 -14.09 -8.52
N MET A 452 11.14 -13.50 -9.68
CA MET A 452 12.22 -12.52 -9.84
C MET A 452 11.90 -11.23 -9.09
N HIS A 453 10.64 -10.78 -9.14
CA HIS A 453 10.20 -9.64 -8.34
C HIS A 453 10.30 -9.90 -6.84
N ILE A 454 9.95 -11.10 -6.37
CA ILE A 454 10.10 -11.49 -4.96
C ILE A 454 11.58 -11.49 -4.56
N SER A 455 12.44 -12.19 -5.32
CA SER A 455 13.88 -12.24 -5.07
C SER A 455 14.52 -10.85 -5.00
N ARG A 456 14.27 -10.00 -6.01
CA ARG A 456 14.79 -8.63 -6.08
C ARG A 456 14.22 -7.72 -4.99
N SER A 457 12.98 -7.93 -4.58
CA SER A 457 12.35 -7.17 -3.48
C SER A 457 12.95 -7.54 -2.12
N ARG A 458 13.21 -8.83 -1.87
CA ARG A 458 13.95 -9.30 -0.67
C ARG A 458 15.35 -8.68 -0.61
N GLY A 459 16.09 -8.72 -1.72
CA GLY A 459 17.42 -8.08 -1.80
C GLY A 459 17.35 -6.57 -1.57
N ARG A 460 16.36 -5.89 -2.17
CA ARG A 460 16.11 -4.46 -1.97
C ARG A 460 15.83 -4.12 -0.50
N GLN A 461 15.09 -4.94 0.24
CA GLN A 461 14.84 -4.72 1.67
C GLN A 461 16.12 -4.81 2.50
N VAL A 462 16.94 -5.83 2.24
CA VAL A 462 18.25 -5.98 2.89
C VAL A 462 19.14 -4.77 2.58
N VAL A 463 19.20 -4.32 1.32
CA VAL A 463 20.02 -3.15 0.96
C VAL A 463 19.48 -1.86 1.60
N LYS A 464 18.16 -1.68 1.65
CA LYS A 464 17.53 -0.51 2.29
C LYS A 464 17.79 -0.45 3.78
N TYR A 465 18.02 -1.57 4.44
CA TYR A 465 18.45 -1.59 5.84
C TYR A 465 19.79 -0.84 6.04
N PHE A 466 20.76 -1.02 5.12
CA PHE A 466 22.06 -0.35 5.20
C PHE A 466 22.03 1.06 4.60
N LEU A 467 21.52 1.21 3.37
CA LEU A 467 21.59 2.46 2.62
C LEU A 467 20.45 3.43 2.93
N GLY A 468 19.34 2.98 3.53
CA GLY A 468 18.28 3.85 4.04
C GLY A 468 17.70 4.83 3.01
N SER A 469 17.74 6.12 3.36
CA SER A 469 17.20 7.22 2.54
C SER A 469 18.08 7.53 1.32
N SER A 470 17.54 8.31 0.38
CA SER A 470 18.29 8.74 -0.82
C SER A 470 19.54 9.55 -0.46
N GLU A 471 19.49 10.33 0.63
CA GLU A 471 20.64 11.08 1.16
C GLU A 471 21.73 10.17 1.71
N LYS A 472 21.34 9.17 2.53
CA LYS A 472 22.29 8.21 3.10
C LYS A 472 22.94 7.39 1.98
N LEU A 473 22.17 6.92 1.01
CA LEU A 473 22.67 6.23 -0.18
C LEU A 473 23.73 7.06 -0.89
N LEU A 474 23.43 8.33 -1.20
CA LEU A 474 24.36 9.21 -1.90
C LEU A 474 25.67 9.37 -1.12
N LEU A 475 25.58 9.68 0.18
CA LEU A 475 26.76 9.90 1.02
C LEU A 475 27.58 8.62 1.22
N CYS A 476 26.96 7.46 1.48
CA CYS A 476 27.68 6.21 1.70
C CYS A 476 28.43 5.74 0.45
N VAL A 477 27.81 5.85 -0.73
CA VAL A 477 28.46 5.53 -2.01
C VAL A 477 29.67 6.45 -2.21
N LEU A 478 29.49 7.76 -2.02
CA LEU A 478 30.53 8.76 -2.26
C LEU A 478 31.67 8.75 -1.25
N ASN A 479 31.43 8.28 -0.02
CA ASN A 479 32.48 8.01 0.96
C ASN A 479 33.19 6.67 0.75
N SER A 480 32.89 5.94 -0.34
CA SER A 480 33.49 4.64 -0.68
C SER A 480 33.36 3.62 0.45
N TYR A 481 32.23 3.64 1.17
CA TYR A 481 32.01 2.66 2.23
C TYR A 481 31.90 1.24 1.65
N PRO A 482 32.36 0.22 2.39
CA PRO A 482 32.41 -1.14 1.89
C PRO A 482 31.08 -1.58 1.30
N ARG A 483 31.09 -2.06 0.05
CA ARG A 483 29.92 -2.54 -0.72
C ARG A 483 28.83 -1.50 -1.03
N ALA A 484 28.95 -0.24 -0.62
CA ALA A 484 27.91 0.76 -0.85
C ALA A 484 27.62 0.96 -2.36
N TYR A 485 28.66 0.96 -3.19
CA TYR A 485 28.52 1.04 -4.66
C TYR A 485 27.82 -0.20 -5.24
N GLU A 486 28.17 -1.40 -4.79
CA GLU A 486 27.55 -2.66 -5.20
C GLU A 486 26.05 -2.67 -4.85
N TYR A 487 25.74 -2.31 -3.60
CA TYR A 487 24.37 -2.20 -3.10
C TYR A 487 23.54 -1.18 -3.87
N CYS A 488 24.13 -0.04 -4.24
CA CYS A 488 23.48 0.94 -5.10
C CYS A 488 23.16 0.35 -6.49
N GLY A 489 24.09 -0.42 -7.08
CA GLY A 489 23.86 -1.15 -8.32
C GLY A 489 22.72 -2.18 -8.22
N MET A 490 22.65 -2.92 -7.11
CA MET A 490 21.56 -3.87 -6.85
C MET A 490 20.19 -3.17 -6.73
N LEU A 491 20.12 -2.04 -6.01
CA LEU A 491 18.90 -1.23 -5.93
C LEU A 491 18.46 -0.75 -7.31
N LEU A 492 19.41 -0.25 -8.12
CA LEU A 492 19.11 0.24 -9.44
C LEU A 492 18.55 -0.88 -10.34
N ASN A 493 19.21 -2.04 -10.39
CA ASN A 493 18.76 -3.19 -11.17
C ASN A 493 17.35 -3.64 -10.73
N SER A 494 17.13 -3.74 -9.41
CA SER A 494 15.83 -4.07 -8.83
C SER A 494 14.76 -3.06 -9.26
N ALA A 495 15.06 -1.76 -9.19
CA ALA A 495 14.13 -0.70 -9.58
C ALA A 495 13.84 -0.70 -11.09
N GLU A 496 14.83 -0.95 -11.94
CA GLU A 496 14.68 -1.03 -13.39
C GLU A 496 13.86 -2.25 -13.83
N SER A 497 14.09 -3.40 -13.19
CA SER A 497 13.27 -4.58 -13.42
C SER A 497 11.82 -4.36 -12.99
N LEU A 498 11.60 -3.82 -11.79
CA LEU A 498 10.25 -3.55 -11.30
C LEU A 498 9.52 -2.51 -12.16
N TRP A 499 10.25 -1.58 -12.78
CA TRP A 499 9.70 -0.60 -13.70
C TRP A 499 9.00 -1.25 -14.90
N LEU A 500 9.57 -2.33 -15.45
CA LEU A 500 8.96 -3.07 -16.58
C LEU A 500 7.55 -3.58 -16.24
N PHE A 501 7.29 -3.87 -14.97
CA PHE A 501 5.97 -4.27 -14.48
C PHE A 501 5.09 -3.06 -14.14
N ILE A 502 5.59 -2.15 -13.30
CA ILE A 502 4.84 -0.99 -12.81
C ILE A 502 4.39 -0.08 -13.96
N ASP A 503 5.21 0.07 -15.00
CA ASP A 503 4.90 0.92 -16.15
C ASP A 503 3.67 0.44 -16.93
N LYS A 504 3.43 -0.88 -16.97
CA LYS A 504 2.28 -1.49 -17.67
C LYS A 504 1.01 -1.53 -16.82
N ILE A 505 1.17 -1.73 -15.51
CA ILE A 505 0.04 -1.99 -14.60
C ILE A 505 -0.47 -0.71 -13.93
N CYS A 506 0.44 0.16 -13.50
CA CYS A 506 0.05 1.35 -12.76
C CYS A 506 -0.32 2.49 -13.71
N PRO A 507 -1.43 3.21 -13.46
CA PRO A 507 -1.76 4.42 -14.20
C PRO A 507 -0.62 5.45 -14.20
N PRO A 508 -0.53 6.32 -15.22
CA PRO A 508 0.58 7.28 -15.34
C PRO A 508 0.76 8.15 -14.09
N PHE A 509 -0.34 8.49 -13.41
CA PHE A 509 -0.33 9.16 -12.12
C PHE A 509 -0.59 8.12 -11.05
N SER A 510 0.46 7.73 -10.33
CA SER A 510 0.37 6.77 -9.23
C SER A 510 1.58 6.92 -8.32
N GLU A 511 1.35 6.70 -7.02
CA GLU A 511 2.40 6.77 -6.01
C GLU A 511 3.53 5.77 -6.29
N ALA A 512 3.17 4.55 -6.70
CA ALA A 512 4.12 3.49 -7.01
C ALA A 512 5.13 3.91 -8.09
N ARG A 513 4.68 4.57 -9.16
CA ARG A 513 5.56 5.11 -10.21
C ARG A 513 6.47 6.21 -9.66
N GLY A 514 5.91 7.14 -8.88
CA GLY A 514 6.67 8.24 -8.27
C GLY A 514 7.80 7.75 -7.38
N TYR A 515 7.51 6.86 -6.43
CA TYR A 515 8.52 6.28 -5.53
C TYR A 515 9.61 5.54 -6.30
N LEU A 516 9.23 4.75 -7.31
CA LEU A 516 10.17 3.93 -8.07
C LEU A 516 11.09 4.78 -8.96
N LEU A 517 10.55 5.79 -9.64
CA LEU A 517 11.34 6.73 -10.45
C LEU A 517 12.28 7.57 -9.59
N LYS A 518 11.83 8.01 -8.40
CA LYS A 518 12.68 8.71 -7.42
C LYS A 518 13.85 7.83 -6.97
N GLU A 519 13.57 6.58 -6.61
CA GLU A 519 14.61 5.64 -6.18
C GLU A 519 15.62 5.34 -7.30
N LYS A 520 15.13 5.08 -8.52
CA LYS A 520 15.96 4.92 -9.71
C LYS A 520 16.84 6.14 -9.94
N SER A 521 16.29 7.35 -9.78
CA SER A 521 17.03 8.60 -9.96
C SER A 521 18.14 8.76 -8.91
N ALA A 522 17.84 8.50 -7.63
CA ALA A 522 18.83 8.57 -6.55
C ALA A 522 19.99 7.57 -6.75
N ALA A 523 19.67 6.32 -7.08
CA ALA A 523 20.67 5.28 -7.31
C ALA A 523 21.55 5.59 -8.53
N LYS A 524 20.94 6.02 -9.65
CA LYS A 524 21.69 6.45 -10.85
C LYS A 524 22.61 7.63 -10.55
N LEU A 525 22.11 8.65 -9.85
CA LEU A 525 22.91 9.82 -9.49
C LEU A 525 24.16 9.42 -8.69
N ALA A 526 24.00 8.56 -7.67
CA ALA A 526 25.11 8.12 -6.86
C ALA A 526 26.16 7.32 -7.65
N ILE A 527 25.72 6.41 -8.54
CA ILE A 527 26.63 5.66 -9.43
C ILE A 527 27.39 6.60 -10.36
N ILE A 528 26.69 7.52 -11.02
CA ILE A 528 27.30 8.49 -11.95
C ILE A 528 28.36 9.34 -11.24
N LEU A 529 28.04 9.85 -10.05
CA LEU A 529 28.97 10.66 -9.26
C LEU A 529 30.17 9.84 -8.79
N TYR A 530 29.97 8.57 -8.41
CA TYR A 530 31.07 7.69 -8.03
C TYR A 530 31.99 7.34 -9.20
N ASP A 531 31.42 7.02 -10.37
CA ASP A 531 32.16 6.74 -11.60
C ASP A 531 33.04 7.92 -12.00
N TYR A 532 32.57 9.15 -11.78
CA TYR A 532 33.33 10.36 -12.06
C TYR A 532 34.37 10.68 -10.96
N LEU A 533 33.93 10.84 -9.71
CA LEU A 533 34.73 11.41 -8.61
C LEU A 533 35.71 10.42 -7.98
N VAL A 534 35.41 9.12 -8.06
CA VAL A 534 36.19 8.07 -7.36
C VAL A 534 36.87 7.14 -8.36
N LEU A 535 36.15 6.65 -9.37
CA LEU A 535 36.71 5.69 -10.32
C LEU A 535 37.34 6.35 -11.54
N HIS A 536 37.11 7.65 -11.76
CA HIS A 536 37.60 8.40 -12.92
C HIS A 536 37.30 7.72 -14.27
N LYS A 537 36.14 7.04 -14.36
CA LYS A 537 35.71 6.25 -15.53
C LYS A 537 35.05 7.08 -16.62
N ILE A 538 34.56 8.28 -16.28
CA ILE A 538 33.83 9.15 -17.21
C ILE A 538 34.39 10.57 -17.15
N LYS A 539 34.25 11.30 -18.25
CA LYS A 539 34.60 12.72 -18.36
C LYS A 539 33.44 13.61 -17.91
N VAL A 540 33.73 14.90 -17.69
CA VAL A 540 32.76 15.88 -17.16
C VAL A 540 31.57 16.10 -18.10
N ASP A 541 31.78 16.10 -19.42
CA ASP A 541 30.70 16.19 -20.42
C ASP A 541 29.73 15.01 -20.33
N VAL A 542 30.27 13.79 -20.17
CA VAL A 542 29.47 12.56 -19.98
C VAL A 542 28.75 12.59 -18.63
N LEU A 543 29.38 13.11 -17.58
CA LEU A 543 28.73 13.33 -16.28
C LEU A 543 27.50 14.25 -16.45
N ILE A 544 27.67 15.40 -17.10
CA ILE A 544 26.61 16.39 -17.27
C ILE A 544 25.44 15.81 -18.07
N ASP A 545 25.69 15.14 -19.21
CA ASP A 545 24.65 14.47 -20.01
C ASP A 545 23.86 13.43 -19.18
N ARG A 546 24.57 12.57 -18.45
CA ARG A 546 23.93 11.52 -17.64
C ARG A 546 23.13 12.10 -16.48
N VAL A 547 23.64 13.14 -15.81
CA VAL A 547 22.94 13.85 -14.73
C VAL A 547 21.69 14.56 -15.25
N GLN A 548 21.72 15.15 -16.45
CA GLN A 548 20.54 15.74 -17.09
C GLN A 548 19.44 14.69 -17.35
N LYS A 549 19.81 13.48 -17.80
CA LYS A 549 18.86 12.37 -17.98
C LYS A 549 18.24 11.90 -16.66
N VAL A 550 19.02 11.88 -15.57
CA VAL A 550 18.49 11.63 -14.22
C VAL A 550 17.49 12.72 -13.83
N ARG A 551 17.81 13.99 -14.07
CA ARG A 551 16.90 15.11 -13.80
C ARG A 551 15.56 14.96 -14.51
N GLN A 552 15.57 14.52 -15.77
CA GLN A 552 14.34 14.28 -16.52
C GLN A 552 13.50 13.16 -15.91
N THR A 553 14.14 12.05 -15.52
CA THR A 553 13.47 10.93 -14.82
C THR A 553 12.83 11.40 -13.50
N LEU A 554 13.48 12.32 -12.80
CA LEU A 554 12.99 12.90 -11.55
C LEU A 554 11.80 13.84 -11.76
N LYS A 555 11.78 14.62 -12.85
CA LYS A 555 10.59 15.39 -13.26
C LYS A 555 9.41 14.49 -13.56
N ASP A 556 9.65 13.35 -14.21
CA ASP A 556 8.60 12.35 -14.45
C ASP A 556 8.07 11.77 -13.13
N ALA A 557 8.95 11.54 -12.14
CA ALA A 557 8.56 11.14 -10.79
C ALA A 557 7.66 12.19 -10.12
N ALA A 558 8.01 13.48 -10.22
CA ALA A 558 7.21 14.59 -9.69
C ALA A 558 5.82 14.64 -10.33
N LYS A 559 5.76 14.47 -11.66
CA LYS A 559 4.51 14.44 -12.42
C LYS A 559 3.60 13.30 -11.97
N CYS A 560 4.15 12.10 -11.75
CA CYS A 560 3.39 10.93 -11.31
C CYS A 560 2.60 11.18 -10.03
N VAL A 561 3.10 12.05 -9.14
CA VAL A 561 2.51 12.27 -7.81
C VAL A 561 1.87 13.64 -7.61
N SER A 562 1.77 14.43 -8.68
CA SER A 562 1.32 15.83 -8.65
C SER A 562 -0.14 16.03 -8.20
N ILE A 563 -1.01 15.03 -8.40
CA ILE A 563 -2.45 15.12 -8.11
C ILE A 563 -2.84 14.67 -6.69
N PHE A 564 -1.93 14.00 -5.98
CA PHE A 564 -2.14 13.56 -4.61
C PHE A 564 -1.74 14.68 -3.66
N THR A 565 -2.27 14.69 -2.44
CA THR A 565 -2.02 15.76 -1.44
C THR A 565 -1.66 15.23 -0.05
N HIS A 566 -1.73 13.92 0.17
CA HIS A 566 -1.52 13.33 1.49
C HIS A 566 -0.05 13.29 1.91
N SER A 567 0.16 13.05 3.22
CA SER A 567 1.45 13.19 3.91
C SER A 567 2.61 12.36 3.29
N PRO A 568 2.47 11.06 2.99
CA PRO A 568 3.52 10.31 2.28
C PRO A 568 3.97 10.94 0.98
N VAL A 569 3.02 11.42 0.18
CA VAL A 569 3.35 12.04 -1.10
C VAL A 569 3.97 13.43 -0.90
N LYS A 570 3.65 14.13 0.19
CA LYS A 570 4.36 15.34 0.59
C LYS A 570 5.84 15.04 0.88
N SER A 571 6.12 14.02 1.70
CA SER A 571 7.48 13.56 1.99
C SER A 571 8.23 13.14 0.71
N LEU A 572 7.59 12.37 -0.17
CA LEU A 572 8.15 12.00 -1.46
C LEU A 572 8.47 13.22 -2.33
N ARG A 573 7.59 14.23 -2.38
CA ARG A 573 7.84 15.48 -3.11
C ARG A 573 9.01 16.26 -2.53
N GLU A 574 9.16 16.30 -1.21
CA GLU A 574 10.32 16.92 -0.56
C GLU A 574 11.62 16.21 -0.94
N GLU A 575 11.64 14.87 -0.97
CA GLU A 575 12.79 14.09 -1.44
C GLU A 575 13.10 14.33 -2.92
N ILE A 576 12.08 14.37 -3.78
CA ILE A 576 12.21 14.67 -5.22
C ILE A 576 12.83 16.06 -5.40
N ASN A 577 12.27 17.08 -4.74
CA ASN A 577 12.74 18.45 -4.82
C ASN A 577 14.17 18.58 -4.29
N PHE A 578 14.50 17.86 -3.22
CA PHE A 578 15.85 17.79 -2.68
C PHE A 578 16.84 17.26 -3.71
N ILE A 579 16.56 16.10 -4.33
CA ILE A 579 17.45 15.52 -5.36
C ILE A 579 17.56 16.46 -6.58
N ASP A 580 16.45 17.07 -7.02
CA ASP A 580 16.49 18.04 -8.14
C ASP A 580 17.35 19.24 -7.80
N SER A 581 17.31 19.73 -6.56
CA SER A 581 18.15 20.84 -6.11
C SER A 581 19.64 20.50 -6.15
N VAL A 582 20.03 19.28 -5.75
CA VAL A 582 21.41 18.79 -5.83
C VAL A 582 21.85 18.73 -7.30
N ILE A 583 21.03 18.14 -8.16
CA ILE A 583 21.30 18.06 -9.60
C ILE A 583 21.40 19.46 -10.23
N ALA A 584 20.48 20.36 -9.91
CA ALA A 584 20.46 21.71 -10.47
C ALA A 584 21.74 22.48 -10.15
N LYS A 585 22.29 22.32 -8.94
CA LYS A 585 23.55 22.95 -8.57
C LYS A 585 24.76 22.29 -9.25
N ILE A 586 24.79 20.96 -9.37
CA ILE A 586 25.82 20.24 -10.16
C ILE A 586 25.85 20.78 -11.62
N LEU A 587 24.68 21.00 -12.22
CA LEU A 587 24.55 21.49 -13.60
C LEU A 587 24.84 22.98 -13.78
N LYS A 588 24.77 23.79 -12.71
CA LYS A 588 25.01 25.25 -12.75
C LYS A 588 26.47 25.62 -12.47
N ASN A 589 27.37 24.63 -12.41
CA ASN A 589 28.73 24.74 -11.89
C ASN A 589 28.72 25.20 -10.43
N CYS A 590 28.85 24.26 -9.49
CA CYS A 590 29.02 24.58 -8.06
C CYS A 590 30.11 25.65 -7.89
N THR A 591 29.99 26.57 -6.93
CA THR A 591 31.07 27.52 -6.61
C THR A 591 31.79 27.04 -5.37
N CYS A 592 33.07 26.68 -5.49
CA CYS A 592 33.87 26.28 -4.34
C CYS A 592 34.35 27.51 -3.55
N PRO A 593 34.14 27.58 -2.21
CA PRO A 593 34.68 28.66 -1.38
C PRO A 593 36.20 28.57 -1.17
N ASP A 594 36.84 27.47 -1.56
CA ASP A 594 38.27 27.19 -1.33
C ASP A 594 39.01 26.98 -2.66
N THR A 595 39.59 28.04 -3.22
CA THR A 595 40.19 28.05 -4.58
C THR A 595 41.61 27.46 -4.65
N SER A 596 42.01 26.63 -3.69
CA SER A 596 43.40 26.21 -3.49
C SER A 596 43.90 25.14 -4.47
N ASP A 597 43.02 24.38 -5.13
CA ASP A 597 43.41 23.37 -6.13
C ASP A 597 43.42 23.95 -7.56
N LYS A 598 44.62 24.19 -8.12
CA LYS A 598 44.83 24.75 -9.48
C LYS A 598 45.15 23.68 -10.53
N THR A 599 44.93 22.39 -10.24
CA THR A 599 45.43 21.28 -11.08
C THR A 599 44.56 20.94 -12.31
N SER A 600 43.30 21.38 -12.36
CA SER A 600 42.41 21.19 -13.52
C SER A 600 42.21 22.52 -14.28
N THR A 601 42.26 22.47 -15.61
CA THR A 601 41.97 23.60 -16.51
C THR A 601 40.47 23.86 -16.67
N ASP A 602 39.61 22.94 -16.24
CA ASP A 602 38.14 23.08 -16.28
C ASP A 602 37.62 23.48 -14.90
N GLU A 603 37.11 24.71 -14.82
CA GLU A 603 36.53 25.29 -13.61
C GLU A 603 35.42 24.41 -13.00
N THR A 604 34.64 23.74 -13.85
CA THR A 604 33.54 22.85 -13.46
C THR A 604 34.07 21.64 -12.71
N GLU A 605 35.11 21.01 -13.23
CA GLU A 605 35.73 19.84 -12.64
C GLU A 605 36.33 20.15 -11.27
N ARG A 606 37.08 21.25 -11.19
CA ARG A 606 37.69 21.73 -9.94
C ARG A 606 36.63 21.97 -8.87
N ASN A 607 35.55 22.66 -9.21
CA ASN A 607 34.50 22.96 -8.26
C ASN A 607 33.78 21.69 -7.76
N LEU A 608 33.50 20.73 -8.65
CA LEU A 608 32.88 19.45 -8.26
C LEU A 608 33.78 18.63 -7.32
N LYS A 609 35.09 18.59 -7.58
CA LYS A 609 36.07 17.93 -6.71
C LYS A 609 36.12 18.58 -5.33
N CYS A 610 36.08 19.90 -5.24
CA CYS A 610 36.02 20.63 -3.97
C CYS A 610 34.75 20.31 -3.16
N VAL A 611 33.56 20.41 -3.78
CA VAL A 611 32.28 20.07 -3.14
C VAL A 611 32.31 18.64 -2.58
N PHE A 612 32.88 17.71 -3.32
CA PHE A 612 33.03 16.32 -2.91
C PHE A 612 33.96 16.16 -1.70
N THR A 613 35.09 16.85 -1.67
CA THR A 613 36.00 16.85 -0.51
C THR A 613 35.28 17.38 0.73
N MET A 614 34.49 18.45 0.58
CA MET A 614 33.67 18.98 1.68
C MET A 614 32.60 17.99 2.13
N TRP A 615 31.91 17.29 1.21
CA TRP A 615 30.98 16.21 1.56
C TRP A 615 31.63 15.12 2.38
N LYS A 616 32.83 14.66 1.99
CA LYS A 616 33.58 13.64 2.75
C LYS A 616 33.95 14.14 4.15
N SER A 617 34.40 15.38 4.29
CA SER A 617 34.73 15.97 5.59
C SER A 617 33.51 16.01 6.51
N LYS A 618 32.42 16.66 6.08
CA LYS A 618 31.20 16.79 6.87
C LYS A 618 30.51 15.46 7.15
N SER A 619 30.64 14.47 6.28
CA SER A 619 30.14 13.10 6.52
C SER A 619 30.82 12.44 7.73
N LYS A 620 32.11 12.71 7.95
CA LYS A 620 32.84 12.20 9.13
C LYS A 620 32.34 12.88 10.41
N GLU A 621 32.13 14.20 10.38
CA GLU A 621 31.65 14.97 11.54
C GLU A 621 30.29 14.48 12.06
N ILE A 622 29.41 14.05 11.17
CA ILE A 622 28.09 13.54 11.56
C ILE A 622 28.09 12.08 11.99
N GLY A 623 29.24 11.39 11.97
CA GLY A 623 29.36 9.99 12.36
C GLY A 623 28.78 8.99 11.34
N LEU A 624 28.79 9.33 10.05
CA LEU A 624 28.16 8.52 8.99
C LEU A 624 28.67 7.06 8.95
N ALA A 625 29.94 6.82 9.28
CA ALA A 625 30.54 5.48 9.29
C ALA A 625 29.85 4.57 10.31
N SER A 626 29.61 5.06 11.53
CA SER A 626 28.93 4.28 12.56
C SER A 626 27.45 4.06 12.21
N TYR A 627 26.79 5.03 11.58
CA TYR A 627 25.43 4.87 11.09
C TYR A 627 25.30 3.88 9.91
N TYR A 628 26.36 3.70 9.12
CA TYR A 628 26.40 2.70 8.07
C TYR A 628 26.57 1.28 8.64
N MET A 629 27.48 1.11 9.60
CA MET A 629 27.77 -0.19 10.22
C MET A 629 26.67 -0.66 11.18
N GLU A 630 26.04 0.26 11.93
CA GLU A 630 25.00 -0.05 12.91
C GLU A 630 23.78 0.87 12.75
N PRO A 631 22.92 0.67 11.72
CA PRO A 631 21.84 1.60 11.39
C PRO A 631 20.80 1.80 12.50
N ILE A 632 20.55 0.76 13.31
CA ILE A 632 19.55 0.78 14.40
C ILE A 632 20.08 1.49 15.64
N SER A 633 21.34 1.25 16.04
CA SER A 633 21.89 1.78 17.29
C SER A 633 22.28 3.26 17.16
N LYS A 634 22.55 3.74 15.95
CA LYS A 634 23.07 5.10 15.70
C LYS A 634 22.31 5.82 14.57
N PRO A 635 20.99 6.01 14.68
CA PRO A 635 20.21 6.64 13.63
C PRO A 635 20.61 8.11 13.44
N ILE A 636 20.81 8.53 12.18
CA ILE A 636 21.00 9.93 11.83
C ILE A 636 19.71 10.48 11.21
N CYS A 637 19.24 11.62 11.70
CA CYS A 637 18.10 12.33 11.12
C CYS A 637 18.37 12.73 9.66
N VAL A 638 17.39 12.51 8.78
CA VAL A 638 17.48 12.86 7.35
C VAL A 638 17.82 14.34 7.14
N GLN A 639 17.31 15.25 7.99
CA GLN A 639 17.63 16.68 7.90
C GLN A 639 19.13 16.95 8.11
N LYS A 640 19.80 16.18 8.98
CA LYS A 640 21.25 16.29 9.19
C LYS A 640 22.03 15.82 7.95
N LEU A 641 21.57 14.77 7.28
CA LEU A 641 22.14 14.32 6.00
C LEU A 641 21.94 15.36 4.89
N ARG A 642 20.74 15.95 4.80
CA ARG A 642 20.43 17.02 3.85
C ARG A 642 21.31 18.25 4.09
N SER A 643 21.55 18.61 5.34
CA SER A 643 22.47 19.70 5.73
C SER A 643 23.88 19.45 5.23
N VAL A 644 24.44 18.24 5.40
CA VAL A 644 25.76 17.88 4.86
C VAL A 644 25.80 18.07 3.35
N ILE A 645 24.77 17.60 2.65
CA ILE A 645 24.71 17.70 1.19
C ILE A 645 24.59 19.17 0.76
N THR A 646 23.62 19.90 1.28
CA THR A 646 23.28 21.28 0.86
C THR A 646 24.26 22.35 1.31
N SER A 647 25.06 22.11 2.34
CA SER A 647 26.06 23.06 2.83
C SER A 647 27.40 22.97 2.09
N CYS A 648 27.54 22.00 1.19
CA CYS A 648 28.73 21.85 0.36
C CYS A 648 28.44 22.09 -1.12
N VAL A 649 27.19 21.91 -1.56
CA VAL A 649 26.72 22.28 -2.91
C VAL A 649 26.06 23.65 -2.82
#